data_AF-A0A534NBQ4-F1
#
_entry.id   AF-A0A534NBQ4-F1
#
_cell.length_a   1.000
_cell.length_b   1.000
_cell.length_c   1.000
_cell.angle_alpha   90.00
_cell.angle_beta   90.00
_cell.angle_gamma   90.00
#
_symmetry.space_group_name_H-M   'P 1'
#
loop_
_entity.id
_entity.type
_entity.pdbx_description
1 polymer ?
#
loop_
_entity_poly.entity_id
_entity_poly.type
_entity_poly.pdbx_seq_one_letter_code
_entity_poly.pdbx_strand_id
1 'polypeptide(L)'
;MTHPLAGKPAPRELLIDVERLRRLYYEEKPDPADPQQRVAFGTSGHRGTALKRAFNEAHILAVTQAVCEYRKAQGTSGPLYLGKDTHALSDPAQDTALSVLAANDVHVLWSRRATPTPVISHAILTYNRGLSRGFADGIVITPSHNPPEDGGIKYNPPSGGPADTAATGWIENRANDLLRNPDSIGRAVRPGMLEEHDFITPYVRDLGNVVDLEPVRGLRLGVDPLGGSNLDYWDPIASEYGLDITVVNRTVDPTFGFMTVDHDGKIRMDCSSPYAMAKLVGLKDQYQLAFGNDTDSDRHGIVTPGAGLMNPNHYLAVAIQYLFTNRTWPARAAVGKTLVSSALIDRVARKIGRTLREVPVGFKWFVDGLLDGSLGFGGEESAGASFLRLDGSVWATDKDGIIMDLLAAEMLGRTGKDPGVLYQEISAELGRPVYTRIDAPATPAQKAALKKLSAEAVRAGTLAGEPITAKLTKAPGNGADIGGLKVVAQNGWFAARPSGTEDVYKIYAESFRDETHLQRIVDEAKAMVAPICETIDRYMAGIDTRKLDREGQFPAELLQSLKEMGLFGLIVPEEHGGLGLSNSGYARVMQQVASWDASIAVTLGAHSSIGFKGLLLFGNEAQKRRYLPKLASGENIAAFCLTEPGSGSDAFSIKTSARRDGDFYVLNGQKLWITNGGIADFYTVFAKTTLDTAEQKGKITAFIVTRAAQAPSARDRACGRAQAVWPSARELRQDQGEARADGDEPLRQRVALLLRLLQHRSRGGGLLGGRSCYQGLQFRGGVERHRRGAADRRRHGLHARAALRASDARHPHQPHLRGDERDPAAVHRADRAAEARRVPEGSRQGSVELAQGPDQGIRALARIRRPESAPDRADAGSALRADAADRQGASHFARAGRVPGGRGPGAGRALRDVAAQAWAQHRRAAAASGPHRRHRHRSAGPRRRPRPHDTDHRAARRGEGEERDLDDVYVLLGRADAHPRQLARQRRAQQRPVAPGRRRRGRRRRRLPERLPQVRAPGAPGRSARHRPA
;
A
#
# COMPACT_ATOMS: atom_id res chain seq x y z
N MET A 1 4.99 9.19 16.06
CA MET A 1 5.55 9.64 17.36
C MET A 1 5.79 8.40 18.20
N THR A 2 6.91 8.34 18.90
CA THR A 2 7.26 7.19 19.77
C THR A 2 6.38 7.18 21.02
N HIS A 3 5.96 6.00 21.46
CA HIS A 3 5.08 5.81 22.61
C HIS A 3 5.82 6.04 23.95
N PRO A 4 5.19 6.60 25.01
CA PRO A 4 5.84 6.87 26.30
C PRO A 4 6.38 5.64 27.05
N LEU A 5 5.96 4.43 26.67
CA LEU A 5 6.47 3.16 27.20
C LEU A 5 7.58 2.52 26.35
N ALA A 6 7.90 3.04 25.17
CA ALA A 6 8.87 2.40 24.28
C ALA A 6 10.24 2.23 24.97
N GLY A 7 10.82 1.02 24.89
CA GLY A 7 12.06 0.63 25.56
C GLY A 7 11.93 0.29 27.05
N LYS A 8 10.74 0.44 27.66
CA LYS A 8 10.49 0.10 29.07
C LYS A 8 9.89 -1.30 29.21
N PRO A 9 10.05 -1.99 30.36
CA PRO A 9 9.38 -3.27 30.59
C PRO A 9 7.87 -3.19 30.38
N ALA A 10 7.28 -4.25 29.84
CA ALA A 10 5.83 -4.34 29.66
C ALA A 10 5.10 -4.24 31.02
N PRO A 11 4.22 -3.25 31.23
CA PRO A 11 3.40 -3.18 32.43
C PRO A 11 2.23 -4.18 32.32
N ARG A 12 1.65 -4.56 33.47
CA ARG A 12 0.66 -5.66 33.55
C ARG A 12 -0.57 -5.42 32.68
N GLU A 13 -0.93 -4.16 32.44
CA GLU A 13 -2.09 -3.73 31.66
C GLU A 13 -1.95 -3.96 30.15
N LEU A 14 -0.73 -4.23 29.66
CA LEU A 14 -0.49 -4.64 28.26
C LEU A 14 -0.49 -6.16 28.05
N LEU A 15 -0.55 -6.96 29.13
CA LEU A 15 -0.51 -8.41 29.03
C LEU A 15 -1.87 -8.98 28.62
N ILE A 16 -1.84 -9.97 27.74
CA ILE A 16 -3.04 -10.66 27.26
C ILE A 16 -3.57 -11.67 28.30
N ASP A 17 -4.88 -11.90 28.27
CA ASP A 17 -5.51 -13.05 28.93
C ASP A 17 -5.42 -14.27 28.00
N VAL A 18 -4.39 -15.09 28.20
CA VAL A 18 -4.06 -16.27 27.37
C VAL A 18 -5.20 -17.27 27.34
N GLU A 19 -5.85 -17.53 28.47
CA GLU A 19 -6.94 -18.51 28.58
C GLU A 19 -8.22 -18.01 27.89
N ARG A 20 -8.54 -16.72 28.03
CA ARG A 20 -9.60 -16.10 27.23
C ARG A 20 -9.30 -16.16 25.74
N LEU A 21 -8.07 -15.87 25.33
CA LEU A 21 -7.67 -15.88 23.92
C LEU A 21 -7.80 -17.27 23.30
N ARG A 22 -7.30 -18.31 24.00
CA ARG A 22 -7.43 -19.72 23.63
C ARG A 22 -8.88 -20.19 23.60
N ARG A 23 -9.72 -19.74 24.55
CA ARG A 23 -11.15 -20.05 24.55
C ARG A 23 -11.87 -19.44 23.34
N LEU A 24 -11.61 -18.17 23.03
CA LEU A 24 -12.19 -17.49 21.87
C LEU A 24 -11.78 -18.12 20.52
N TYR A 25 -10.60 -18.74 20.44
CA TYR A 25 -10.18 -19.48 19.24
C TYR A 25 -11.17 -20.60 18.88
N TYR A 26 -11.75 -21.28 19.87
CA TYR A 26 -12.73 -22.36 19.67
C TYR A 26 -14.19 -21.88 19.68
N GLU A 27 -14.53 -20.90 20.54
CA GLU A 27 -15.92 -20.44 20.71
C GLU A 27 -16.40 -19.50 19.60
N GLU A 28 -15.53 -18.61 19.09
CA GLU A 28 -15.92 -17.59 18.13
C GLU A 28 -15.82 -18.10 16.69
N LYS A 29 -16.90 -17.92 15.91
CA LYS A 29 -16.97 -18.29 14.50
C LYS A 29 -16.83 -17.04 13.61
N PRO A 30 -15.92 -17.03 12.60
CA PRO A 30 -15.84 -15.95 11.63
C PRO A 30 -17.10 -15.88 10.77
N ASP A 31 -17.46 -14.66 10.35
CA ASP A 31 -18.48 -14.42 9.32
C ASP A 31 -17.84 -14.39 7.92
N PRO A 32 -18.08 -15.39 7.03
CA PRO A 32 -17.53 -15.41 5.68
C PRO A 32 -18.03 -14.27 4.78
N ALA A 33 -19.06 -13.53 5.19
CA ALA A 33 -19.53 -12.33 4.51
C ALA A 33 -18.72 -11.07 4.88
N ASP A 34 -18.01 -11.05 6.00
CA ASP A 34 -17.12 -9.95 6.41
C ASP A 34 -15.70 -10.16 5.84
N PRO A 35 -15.21 -9.29 4.93
CA PRO A 35 -13.85 -9.41 4.40
C PRO A 35 -12.73 -9.35 5.45
N GLN A 36 -12.98 -8.82 6.64
CA GLN A 36 -11.98 -8.75 7.73
C GLN A 36 -11.88 -10.05 8.55
N GLN A 37 -12.89 -10.92 8.48
CA GLN A 37 -12.96 -12.23 9.15
C GLN A 37 -12.71 -13.39 8.19
N ARG A 38 -12.23 -13.09 6.99
CA ARG A 38 -11.91 -14.07 5.94
C ARG A 38 -10.44 -14.48 6.03
N VAL A 39 -10.14 -15.66 5.49
CA VAL A 39 -8.76 -16.08 5.27
C VAL A 39 -8.12 -15.13 4.26
N ALA A 40 -7.08 -14.42 4.69
CA ALA A 40 -6.15 -13.69 3.84
C ALA A 40 -4.81 -14.42 3.93
N PHE A 41 -4.42 -15.16 2.89
CA PHE A 41 -3.27 -16.06 2.89
C PHE A 41 -2.24 -15.58 1.86
N GLY A 42 -1.28 -14.79 2.33
CA GLY A 42 -0.21 -14.22 1.53
C GLY A 42 1.08 -15.03 1.59
N THR A 43 2.21 -14.42 1.18
CA THR A 43 3.55 -15.04 1.26
C THR A 43 4.01 -15.35 2.68
N SER A 44 3.44 -14.67 3.67
CA SER A 44 3.67 -14.94 5.10
C SER A 44 2.53 -15.74 5.72
N GLY A 45 1.77 -16.45 4.88
CA GLY A 45 0.59 -17.21 5.27
C GLY A 45 -0.60 -16.32 5.64
N HIS A 46 -1.46 -16.86 6.50
CA HIS A 46 -2.57 -16.14 7.13
C HIS A 46 -2.22 -15.79 8.58
N ARG A 47 -2.57 -14.57 9.00
CA ARG A 47 -2.38 -14.05 10.35
C ARG A 47 -3.62 -13.30 10.82
N GLY A 48 -3.87 -13.29 12.12
CA GLY A 48 -4.93 -12.51 12.76
C GLY A 48 -5.03 -12.86 14.25
N THR A 49 -6.12 -12.45 14.90
CA THR A 49 -6.38 -12.76 16.31
C THR A 49 -7.81 -13.29 16.50
N ALA A 50 -7.97 -14.23 17.44
CA ALA A 50 -9.27 -14.74 17.86
C ALA A 50 -10.19 -13.62 18.39
N LEU A 51 -9.62 -12.55 18.98
CA LEU A 51 -10.34 -11.38 19.48
C LEU A 51 -11.14 -10.63 18.41
N LYS A 52 -10.73 -10.76 17.13
CA LYS A 52 -11.34 -10.10 15.97
C LYS A 52 -12.00 -11.08 15.01
N ARG A 53 -12.16 -12.34 15.41
CA ARG A 53 -12.63 -13.44 14.56
C ARG A 53 -11.81 -13.61 13.27
N ALA A 54 -10.49 -13.36 13.36
CA ALA A 54 -9.57 -13.40 12.23
C ALA A 54 -8.47 -14.47 12.38
N PHE A 55 -8.52 -15.28 13.45
CA PHE A 55 -7.68 -16.46 13.65
C PHE A 55 -8.32 -17.35 14.73
N ASN A 56 -9.04 -18.37 14.28
CA ASN A 56 -9.93 -19.23 15.08
C ASN A 56 -9.93 -20.63 14.46
N GLU A 57 -10.46 -21.66 15.15
CA GLU A 57 -10.46 -23.06 14.69
C GLU A 57 -10.92 -23.19 13.23
N ALA A 58 -12.02 -22.55 12.86
CA ALA A 58 -12.57 -22.54 11.50
C ALA A 58 -11.57 -22.11 10.40
N HIS A 59 -10.68 -21.16 10.70
CA HIS A 59 -9.64 -20.71 9.77
C HIS A 59 -8.59 -21.80 9.56
N ILE A 60 -8.14 -22.44 10.64
CA ILE A 60 -7.09 -23.47 10.59
C ILE A 60 -7.62 -24.75 9.95
N LEU A 61 -8.86 -25.16 10.26
CA LEU A 61 -9.53 -26.24 9.55
C LEU A 61 -9.54 -25.99 8.04
N ALA A 62 -9.98 -24.81 7.61
CA ALA A 62 -10.12 -24.44 6.21
C ALA A 62 -8.76 -24.32 5.48
N VAL A 63 -7.76 -23.68 6.11
CA VAL A 63 -6.41 -23.54 5.55
C VAL A 63 -5.71 -24.88 5.46
N THR A 64 -5.72 -25.71 6.51
CA THR A 64 -5.05 -27.01 6.49
C THR A 64 -5.70 -27.97 5.49
N GLN A 65 -7.04 -27.97 5.38
CA GLN A 65 -7.74 -28.76 4.37
C GLN A 65 -7.41 -28.27 2.94
N ALA A 66 -7.31 -26.95 2.72
CA ALA A 66 -6.85 -26.39 1.45
C ALA A 66 -5.40 -26.81 1.14
N VAL A 67 -4.49 -26.82 2.10
CA VAL A 67 -3.12 -27.34 1.91
C VAL A 67 -3.13 -28.83 1.55
N CYS A 68 -3.95 -29.65 2.21
CA CYS A 68 -4.10 -31.08 1.89
C CYS A 68 -4.57 -31.32 0.45
N GLU A 69 -5.51 -30.51 -0.04
CA GLU A 69 -5.98 -30.57 -1.42
C GLU A 69 -4.94 -30.03 -2.42
N TYR A 70 -4.26 -28.93 -2.09
CA TYR A 70 -3.23 -28.31 -2.92
C TYR A 70 -2.04 -29.26 -3.13
N ARG A 71 -1.46 -29.79 -2.04
CA ARG A 71 -0.31 -30.70 -2.11
C ARG A 71 -0.61 -31.94 -2.96
N LYS A 72 -1.83 -32.49 -2.82
CA LYS A 72 -2.33 -33.60 -3.62
C LYS A 72 -2.48 -33.24 -5.10
N ALA A 73 -2.97 -32.04 -5.42
CA ALA A 73 -3.05 -31.54 -6.79
C ALA A 73 -1.67 -31.31 -7.43
N GLN A 74 -0.65 -30.95 -6.64
CA GLN A 74 0.75 -30.85 -7.09
C GLN A 74 1.51 -32.19 -7.10
N GLY A 75 0.88 -33.30 -6.71
CA GLY A 75 1.54 -34.62 -6.61
C GLY A 75 2.52 -34.76 -5.43
N THR A 76 2.54 -33.80 -4.51
CA THR A 76 3.34 -33.83 -3.28
C THR A 76 2.79 -34.91 -2.35
N SER A 77 3.63 -35.89 -2.04
CA SER A 77 3.20 -37.21 -1.53
C SER A 77 4.14 -37.81 -0.47
N GLY A 78 5.24 -37.12 -0.15
CA GLY A 78 6.07 -37.43 1.02
C GLY A 78 5.45 -36.92 2.33
N PRO A 79 6.22 -36.93 3.43
CA PRO A 79 5.78 -36.42 4.72
C PRO A 79 5.60 -34.89 4.68
N LEU A 80 4.77 -34.38 5.58
CA LEU A 80 4.65 -32.95 5.84
C LEU A 80 5.34 -32.61 7.16
N TYR A 81 6.31 -31.69 7.15
CA TYR A 81 6.97 -31.19 8.35
C TYR A 81 6.14 -30.06 8.99
N LEU A 82 5.75 -30.21 10.25
CA LEU A 82 4.93 -29.22 10.97
C LEU A 82 5.67 -28.64 12.18
N GLY A 83 6.03 -27.36 12.08
CA GLY A 83 6.61 -26.56 13.16
C GLY A 83 5.63 -25.53 13.73
N LYS A 84 5.86 -25.08 14.96
CA LYS A 84 5.14 -23.97 15.58
C LYS A 84 6.09 -23.08 16.38
N ASP A 85 5.70 -21.83 16.62
CA ASP A 85 6.38 -20.95 17.59
C ASP A 85 5.74 -21.00 18.99
N THR A 86 6.02 -19.98 19.79
CA THR A 86 5.64 -19.84 21.20
C THR A 86 4.41 -18.95 21.43
N HIS A 87 3.72 -18.47 20.39
CA HIS A 87 2.50 -17.67 20.56
C HIS A 87 1.36 -18.48 21.19
N ALA A 88 0.52 -17.80 21.98
CA ALA A 88 -0.60 -18.40 22.72
C ALA A 88 -1.57 -19.19 21.83
N LEU A 89 -1.76 -18.75 20.57
CA LEU A 89 -2.63 -19.36 19.57
C LEU A 89 -1.94 -20.45 18.70
N SER A 90 -0.63 -20.63 18.82
CA SER A 90 0.13 -21.61 18.01
C SER A 90 -0.09 -23.05 18.48
N ASP A 91 -0.27 -23.28 19.79
CA ASP A 91 -0.64 -24.61 20.34
C ASP A 91 -2.01 -25.11 19.81
N PRO A 92 -3.15 -24.39 19.99
CA PRO A 92 -4.45 -24.88 19.51
C PRO A 92 -4.52 -24.95 17.98
N ALA A 93 -3.76 -24.11 17.25
CA ALA A 93 -3.63 -24.22 15.80
C ALA A 93 -2.84 -25.47 15.37
N GLN A 94 -1.80 -25.89 16.11
CA GLN A 94 -1.10 -27.15 15.86
C GLN A 94 -2.03 -28.34 16.04
N ASP A 95 -2.74 -28.44 17.16
CA ASP A 95 -3.70 -29.53 17.42
C ASP A 95 -4.78 -29.61 16.32
N THR A 96 -5.33 -28.44 15.93
CA THR A 96 -6.32 -28.35 14.85
C THR A 96 -5.75 -28.85 13.52
N ALA A 97 -4.56 -28.38 13.13
CA ALA A 97 -3.92 -28.75 11.87
C ALA A 97 -3.57 -30.25 11.82
N LEU A 98 -3.00 -30.81 12.88
CA LEU A 98 -2.68 -32.23 13.00
C LEU A 98 -3.93 -33.11 12.80
N SER A 99 -5.08 -32.69 13.34
CA SER A 99 -6.34 -33.44 13.21
C SER A 99 -6.87 -33.50 11.77
N VAL A 100 -6.64 -32.46 10.96
CA VAL A 100 -7.05 -32.40 9.55
C VAL A 100 -6.06 -33.15 8.66
N LEU A 101 -4.76 -33.03 8.93
CA LEU A 101 -3.70 -33.76 8.21
C LEU A 101 -3.88 -35.28 8.35
N ALA A 102 -4.10 -35.76 9.58
CA ALA A 102 -4.39 -37.17 9.85
C ALA A 102 -5.73 -37.65 9.25
N ALA A 103 -6.72 -36.77 9.09
CA ALA A 103 -7.97 -37.09 8.40
C ALA A 103 -7.82 -37.21 6.88
N ASN A 104 -6.82 -36.55 6.30
CA ASN A 104 -6.49 -36.57 4.87
C ASN A 104 -5.40 -37.61 4.51
N ASP A 105 -5.05 -38.50 5.45
CA ASP A 105 -4.01 -39.53 5.30
C ASP A 105 -2.63 -38.96 4.90
N VAL A 106 -2.30 -37.79 5.45
CA VAL A 106 -0.96 -37.18 5.37
C VAL A 106 -0.10 -37.70 6.53
N HIS A 107 1.07 -38.26 6.22
CA HIS A 107 2.10 -38.54 7.23
C HIS A 107 2.76 -37.22 7.65
N VAL A 108 2.73 -36.91 8.95
CA VAL A 108 3.21 -35.65 9.52
C VAL A 108 4.36 -35.92 10.48
N LEU A 109 5.48 -35.24 10.25
CA LEU A 109 6.62 -35.15 11.16
C LEU A 109 6.49 -33.84 11.93
N TRP A 110 6.31 -33.90 13.25
CA TRP A 110 5.96 -32.73 14.07
C TRP A 110 6.63 -32.78 15.44
N SER A 111 6.59 -31.69 16.21
CA SER A 111 7.01 -31.67 17.61
C SER A 111 6.11 -30.78 18.44
N ARG A 112 5.98 -31.10 19.74
CA ARG A 112 5.41 -30.17 20.73
C ARG A 112 6.36 -29.02 21.07
N ARG A 113 7.68 -29.22 20.91
CA ARG A 113 8.68 -28.17 21.06
C ARG A 113 8.50 -27.12 19.97
N ALA A 114 8.81 -25.87 20.29
CA ALA A 114 8.82 -24.83 19.29
C ALA A 114 9.92 -25.13 18.24
N THR A 115 9.65 -24.82 16.98
CA THR A 115 10.52 -25.16 15.83
C THR A 115 10.64 -23.95 14.90
N PRO A 116 11.84 -23.37 14.73
CA PRO A 116 12.06 -22.25 13.83
C PRO A 116 11.65 -22.52 12.38
N THR A 117 11.24 -21.46 11.68
CA THR A 117 10.98 -21.49 10.23
C THR A 117 12.15 -22.08 9.42
N PRO A 118 13.42 -21.65 9.61
CA PRO A 118 14.53 -22.19 8.83
C PRO A 118 14.74 -23.69 9.05
N VAL A 119 14.43 -24.22 10.23
CA VAL A 119 14.58 -25.64 10.55
C VAL A 119 13.59 -26.48 9.75
N ILE A 120 12.36 -26.00 9.56
CA ILE A 120 11.38 -26.62 8.65
C ILE A 120 11.86 -26.54 7.19
N SER A 121 12.41 -25.40 6.77
CA SER A 121 13.00 -25.25 5.42
C SER A 121 14.13 -26.23 5.16
N HIS A 122 15.07 -26.34 6.11
CA HIS A 122 16.21 -27.26 6.09
C HIS A 122 15.78 -28.72 6.05
N ALA A 123 14.79 -29.11 6.88
CA ALA A 123 14.25 -30.47 6.91
C ALA A 123 13.62 -30.88 5.56
N ILE A 124 12.80 -30.01 4.95
CA ILE A 124 12.21 -30.22 3.62
C ILE A 124 13.31 -30.42 2.57
N LEU A 125 14.31 -29.54 2.53
CA LEU A 125 15.39 -29.59 1.54
C LEU A 125 16.33 -30.78 1.73
N THR A 126 16.56 -31.19 2.97
CA THR A 126 17.38 -32.36 3.30
C THR A 126 16.67 -33.65 2.91
N TYR A 127 15.37 -33.76 3.17
CA TYR A 127 14.54 -34.89 2.71
C TYR A 127 14.43 -34.96 1.18
N ASN A 128 14.20 -33.82 0.52
CA ASN A 128 13.98 -33.75 -0.93
C ASN A 128 15.26 -33.95 -1.77
N ARG A 129 16.45 -33.96 -1.14
CA ARG A 129 17.74 -34.04 -1.82
C ARG A 129 17.88 -35.35 -2.61
N GLY A 130 17.95 -35.22 -3.94
CA GLY A 130 18.11 -36.37 -4.85
C GLY A 130 16.81 -37.13 -5.16
N LEU A 131 15.66 -36.72 -4.63
CA LEU A 131 14.37 -37.31 -4.98
C LEU A 131 13.86 -36.77 -6.33
N SER A 132 13.08 -37.59 -7.05
CA SER A 132 12.37 -37.21 -8.28
C SER A 132 10.83 -37.22 -8.12
N ARG A 133 10.33 -37.76 -7.01
CA ARG A 133 8.93 -37.88 -6.63
C ARG A 133 8.85 -38.19 -5.12
N GLY A 134 7.64 -38.11 -4.55
CA GLY A 134 7.46 -38.36 -3.11
C GLY A 134 8.05 -37.25 -2.24
N PHE A 135 8.13 -36.03 -2.77
CA PHE A 135 8.67 -34.88 -2.04
C PHE A 135 7.90 -34.58 -0.76
N ALA A 136 8.63 -34.14 0.25
CA ALA A 136 8.11 -33.51 1.45
C ALA A 136 7.78 -32.03 1.22
N ASP A 137 6.89 -31.50 2.06
CA ASP A 137 6.48 -30.11 2.19
C ASP A 137 6.36 -29.75 3.69
N GLY A 138 5.91 -28.54 4.03
CA GLY A 138 5.75 -28.18 5.44
C GLY A 138 4.78 -27.04 5.74
N ILE A 139 4.39 -26.96 7.02
CA ILE A 139 3.58 -25.90 7.61
C ILE A 139 4.35 -25.32 8.79
N VAL A 140 4.35 -24.00 8.91
CA VAL A 140 4.88 -23.29 10.10
C VAL A 140 3.76 -22.46 10.72
N ILE A 141 3.46 -22.73 11.99
CA ILE A 141 2.41 -22.07 12.75
C ILE A 141 3.04 -20.96 13.59
N THR A 142 2.97 -19.75 13.07
CA THR A 142 3.56 -18.55 13.68
C THR A 142 3.03 -17.28 13.00
N PRO A 143 2.75 -16.20 13.76
CA PRO A 143 2.57 -14.86 13.24
C PRO A 143 3.89 -14.06 13.19
N SER A 144 5.06 -14.67 13.40
CA SER A 144 6.35 -14.00 13.61
C SER A 144 6.25 -12.97 14.75
N HIS A 145 7.05 -11.89 14.73
CA HIS A 145 7.10 -10.82 15.75
C HIS A 145 5.82 -9.98 16.00
N ASN A 146 4.67 -10.44 15.54
CA ASN A 146 3.38 -9.84 15.85
C ASN A 146 3.13 -9.80 17.38
N PRO A 147 2.15 -9.02 17.86
CA PRO A 147 1.79 -8.97 19.27
C PRO A 147 1.27 -10.30 19.82
N PRO A 148 1.36 -10.53 21.16
CA PRO A 148 0.99 -11.79 21.81
C PRO A 148 -0.43 -12.31 21.51
N GLU A 149 -1.38 -11.42 21.20
CA GLU A 149 -2.76 -11.79 20.88
C GLU A 149 -2.97 -12.40 19.47
N ASP A 150 -1.97 -12.32 18.59
CA ASP A 150 -2.07 -12.82 17.22
C ASP A 150 -1.64 -14.30 17.11
N GLY A 151 -2.11 -14.95 16.05
CA GLY A 151 -1.69 -16.27 15.59
C GLY A 151 -1.45 -16.24 14.08
N GLY A 152 -0.69 -17.21 13.57
CA GLY A 152 -0.40 -17.30 12.13
C GLY A 152 -0.15 -18.72 11.65
N ILE A 153 -0.32 -18.93 10.33
CA ILE A 153 -0.06 -20.21 9.65
C ILE A 153 0.44 -19.95 8.23
N LYS A 154 1.64 -20.43 7.90
CA LYS A 154 2.28 -20.38 6.56
C LYS A 154 2.56 -21.78 6.04
N TYR A 155 2.68 -21.91 4.71
CA TYR A 155 2.95 -23.16 4.00
C TYR A 155 4.23 -23.01 3.17
N ASN A 156 5.09 -24.00 3.26
CA ASN A 156 6.35 -24.10 2.54
C ASN A 156 6.27 -25.32 1.59
N PRO A 157 6.13 -25.13 0.26
CA PRO A 157 6.10 -26.23 -0.72
C PRO A 157 7.45 -26.99 -0.79
N PRO A 158 7.57 -28.04 -1.62
CA PRO A 158 8.81 -28.84 -1.77
C PRO A 158 10.11 -28.09 -2.07
N SER A 159 10.04 -26.82 -2.51
CA SER A 159 11.20 -25.94 -2.64
C SER A 159 11.76 -25.47 -1.29
N GLY A 160 11.12 -25.78 -0.15
CA GLY A 160 11.54 -25.46 1.22
C GLY A 160 11.23 -24.03 1.67
N GLY A 161 11.07 -23.07 0.75
CA GLY A 161 10.84 -21.65 1.03
C GLY A 161 9.37 -21.28 1.16
N PRO A 162 9.06 -19.99 1.38
CA PRO A 162 7.68 -19.52 1.50
C PRO A 162 6.93 -19.68 0.17
N ALA A 163 5.68 -20.13 0.24
CA ALA A 163 4.82 -20.34 -0.94
C ALA A 163 4.71 -19.09 -1.86
N ASP A 164 4.70 -19.36 -3.16
CA ASP A 164 4.56 -18.33 -4.20
C ASP A 164 3.11 -17.81 -4.31
N THR A 165 2.89 -16.77 -5.11
CA THR A 165 1.54 -16.17 -5.25
C THR A 165 0.51 -17.08 -5.93
N ALA A 166 0.94 -18.09 -6.72
CA ALA A 166 0.03 -19.04 -7.32
C ALA A 166 -0.48 -20.04 -6.27
N ALA A 167 0.42 -20.59 -5.45
CA ALA A 167 0.10 -21.44 -4.32
C ALA A 167 -0.73 -20.71 -3.26
N THR A 168 -0.28 -19.53 -2.80
CA THR A 168 -0.98 -18.80 -1.73
C THR A 168 -2.36 -18.33 -2.18
N GLY A 169 -2.49 -17.85 -3.43
CA GLY A 169 -3.77 -17.44 -4.00
C GLY A 169 -4.74 -18.61 -4.20
N TRP A 170 -4.26 -19.80 -4.56
CA TRP A 170 -5.11 -21.00 -4.63
C TRP A 170 -5.60 -21.40 -3.23
N ILE A 171 -4.69 -21.46 -2.25
CA ILE A 171 -4.99 -21.82 -0.86
C ILE A 171 -5.96 -20.81 -0.23
N GLU A 172 -5.76 -19.51 -0.43
CA GLU A 172 -6.65 -18.45 0.06
C GLU A 172 -8.08 -18.61 -0.44
N ASN A 173 -8.25 -18.81 -1.75
CA ASN A 173 -9.58 -18.96 -2.36
C ASN A 173 -10.25 -20.25 -1.85
N ARG A 174 -9.52 -21.37 -1.85
CA ARG A 174 -10.07 -22.66 -1.42
C ARG A 174 -10.43 -22.67 0.07
N ALA A 175 -9.58 -22.09 0.92
CA ALA A 175 -9.86 -21.95 2.35
C ALA A 175 -11.09 -21.05 2.59
N ASN A 176 -11.25 -19.95 1.85
CA ASN A 176 -12.45 -19.10 1.96
C ASN A 176 -13.75 -19.81 1.53
N ASP A 177 -13.69 -20.71 0.55
CA ASP A 177 -14.86 -21.52 0.18
C ASP A 177 -15.20 -22.57 1.26
N LEU A 178 -14.17 -23.20 1.84
CA LEU A 178 -14.30 -24.13 2.96
C LEU A 178 -14.80 -23.45 4.24
N LEU A 179 -14.40 -22.20 4.49
CA LEU A 179 -14.81 -21.38 5.64
C LEU A 179 -16.34 -21.12 5.68
N ARG A 180 -17.04 -21.32 4.56
CA ARG A 180 -18.52 -21.24 4.49
C ARG A 180 -19.21 -22.40 5.21
N ASN A 181 -18.52 -23.53 5.42
CA ASN A 181 -19.04 -24.71 6.11
C ASN A 181 -17.89 -25.52 6.76
N PRO A 182 -17.18 -24.97 7.77
CA PRO A 182 -16.00 -25.62 8.36
C PRO A 182 -16.35 -26.93 9.07
N ASP A 183 -17.59 -27.08 9.53
CA ASP A 183 -18.11 -28.30 10.14
C ASP A 183 -18.16 -29.51 9.16
N SER A 184 -17.96 -29.29 7.85
CA SER A 184 -17.82 -30.36 6.84
C SER A 184 -16.39 -30.90 6.68
N ILE A 185 -15.40 -30.30 7.34
CA ILE A 185 -14.00 -30.69 7.24
C ILE A 185 -13.72 -31.88 8.15
N GLY A 186 -13.10 -32.93 7.59
CA GLY A 186 -12.75 -34.13 8.34
C GLY A 186 -11.68 -33.86 9.40
N ARG A 187 -11.89 -34.41 10.60
CA ARG A 187 -10.92 -34.42 11.71
C ARG A 187 -10.74 -35.86 12.19
N ALA A 188 -9.51 -36.27 12.47
CA ALA A 188 -9.18 -37.58 13.00
C ALA A 188 -7.89 -37.54 13.82
N VAL A 189 -7.78 -38.44 14.80
CA VAL A 189 -6.49 -38.77 15.43
C VAL A 189 -6.15 -40.18 14.98
N ARG A 190 -5.14 -40.33 14.11
CA ARG A 190 -4.68 -41.62 13.58
C ARG A 190 -3.25 -41.90 14.05
N PRO A 191 -3.06 -42.72 15.11
CA PRO A 191 -1.74 -43.17 15.52
C PRO A 191 -1.00 -43.81 14.34
N GLY A 192 0.24 -43.40 14.09
CA GLY A 192 1.04 -43.84 12.94
C GLY A 192 0.98 -42.91 11.70
N MET A 193 0.03 -41.96 11.62
CA MET A 193 0.11 -40.85 10.66
C MET A 193 0.81 -39.61 11.26
N LEU A 194 0.83 -39.50 12.58
CA LEU A 194 1.48 -38.41 13.31
C LEU A 194 2.70 -38.98 14.05
N GLU A 195 3.88 -38.50 13.71
CA GLU A 195 5.16 -38.97 14.23
C GLU A 195 5.93 -37.80 14.86
N GLU A 196 6.32 -37.96 16.13
CA GLU A 196 7.12 -36.96 16.83
C GLU A 196 8.57 -37.01 16.33
N HIS A 197 9.10 -35.86 15.92
CA HIS A 197 10.36 -35.74 15.18
C HIS A 197 11.35 -34.83 15.91
N ASP A 198 12.62 -35.24 15.93
CA ASP A 198 13.73 -34.42 16.41
C ASP A 198 14.20 -33.48 15.30
N PHE A 199 13.76 -32.22 15.37
CA PHE A 199 14.18 -31.14 14.50
C PHE A 199 15.52 -30.50 14.89
N ILE A 200 15.98 -30.71 16.14
CA ILE A 200 17.13 -29.98 16.70
C ILE A 200 18.42 -30.63 16.22
N THR A 201 18.62 -31.92 16.52
CA THR A 201 19.90 -32.59 16.26
C THR A 201 20.32 -32.56 14.78
N PRO A 202 19.44 -32.81 13.78
CA PRO A 202 19.82 -32.79 12.37
C PRO A 202 20.21 -31.39 11.86
N TYR A 203 19.51 -30.35 12.31
CA TYR A 203 19.82 -28.97 11.94
C TYR A 203 21.14 -28.52 12.58
N VAL A 204 21.28 -28.73 13.89
CA VAL A 204 22.47 -28.32 14.65
C VAL A 204 23.73 -28.97 14.08
N ARG A 205 23.73 -30.27 13.79
CA ARG A 205 24.90 -30.97 13.23
C ARG A 205 25.28 -30.55 11.80
N ASP A 206 24.36 -29.99 11.02
CA ASP A 206 24.65 -29.51 9.66
C ASP A 206 25.16 -28.05 9.63
N LEU A 207 25.12 -27.30 10.75
CA LEU A 207 25.52 -25.88 10.79
C LEU A 207 26.97 -25.64 10.35
N GLY A 208 27.89 -26.55 10.69
CA GLY A 208 29.29 -26.50 10.24
C GLY A 208 29.47 -26.60 8.71
N ASN A 209 28.42 -26.95 7.95
CA ASN A 209 28.43 -26.95 6.50
C ASN A 209 27.92 -25.63 5.88
N VAL A 210 27.48 -24.65 6.68
CA VAL A 210 27.03 -23.30 6.22
C VAL A 210 27.82 -22.16 6.85
N VAL A 211 28.13 -22.25 8.14
CA VAL A 211 28.96 -21.30 8.89
C VAL A 211 30.24 -22.01 9.31
N ASP A 212 31.37 -21.33 9.22
CA ASP A 212 32.63 -21.83 9.77
C ASP A 212 32.70 -21.53 11.27
N LEU A 213 32.57 -22.57 12.09
CA LEU A 213 32.46 -22.44 13.54
C LEU A 213 33.79 -22.62 14.28
N GLU A 214 34.88 -23.01 13.60
CA GLU A 214 36.22 -23.07 14.23
C GLU A 214 36.72 -21.68 14.70
N PRO A 215 36.64 -20.60 13.89
CA PRO A 215 37.01 -19.24 14.33
C PRO A 215 36.12 -18.67 15.44
N VAL A 216 34.94 -19.26 15.68
CA VAL A 216 33.98 -18.81 16.69
C VAL A 216 34.35 -19.30 18.09
N ARG A 217 35.19 -20.35 18.19
CA ARG A 217 35.63 -20.91 19.47
C ARG A 217 36.40 -19.88 20.31
N GLY A 218 36.04 -19.81 21.60
CA GLY A 218 36.63 -18.87 22.55
C GLY A 218 36.09 -17.44 22.45
N LEU A 219 35.17 -17.13 21.53
CA LEU A 219 34.40 -15.89 21.58
C LEU A 219 33.31 -16.00 22.64
N ARG A 220 33.19 -14.98 23.50
CA ARG A 220 32.12 -14.88 24.50
C ARG A 220 30.87 -14.25 23.88
N LEU A 221 29.85 -15.07 23.63
CA LEU A 221 28.62 -14.71 22.90
C LEU A 221 27.40 -14.65 23.83
N GLY A 222 26.55 -13.65 23.63
CA GLY A 222 25.31 -13.45 24.40
C GLY A 222 24.06 -13.59 23.54
N VAL A 223 23.03 -14.28 24.01
CA VAL A 223 21.82 -14.55 23.20
C VAL A 223 20.54 -14.27 23.98
N ASP A 224 19.65 -13.44 23.42
CA ASP A 224 18.27 -13.33 23.88
C ASP A 224 17.31 -13.95 22.83
N PRO A 225 16.79 -15.16 23.08
CA PRO A 225 15.77 -15.80 22.25
C PRO A 225 14.47 -15.02 22.10
N LEU A 226 14.24 -13.94 22.87
CA LEU A 226 12.97 -13.20 22.96
C LEU A 226 11.76 -14.11 23.29
N GLY A 227 12.01 -15.24 23.95
CA GLY A 227 11.03 -16.32 24.19
C GLY A 227 10.53 -17.01 22.93
N GLY A 228 11.31 -16.98 21.84
CA GLY A 228 11.02 -17.58 20.55
C GLY A 228 11.34 -19.08 20.44
N SER A 229 11.19 -19.60 19.22
CA SER A 229 11.33 -21.03 18.90
C SER A 229 12.76 -21.56 18.89
N ASN A 230 13.76 -20.69 18.89
CA ASN A 230 15.18 -21.01 18.91
C ASN A 230 15.76 -21.32 20.32
N LEU A 231 15.01 -21.13 21.41
CA LEU A 231 15.55 -21.31 22.79
C LEU A 231 16.22 -22.69 22.98
N ASP A 232 15.56 -23.75 22.55
CA ASP A 232 16.03 -25.13 22.68
C ASP A 232 17.21 -25.48 21.73
N TYR A 233 17.60 -24.58 20.83
CA TYR A 233 18.67 -24.80 19.83
C TYR A 233 20.03 -24.28 20.31
N TRP A 234 20.07 -23.24 21.14
CA TRP A 234 21.32 -22.57 21.51
C TRP A 234 22.25 -23.42 22.40
N ASP A 235 21.73 -24.13 23.41
CA ASP A 235 22.58 -25.02 24.22
C ASP A 235 23.14 -26.21 23.39
N PRO A 236 22.35 -26.89 22.53
CA PRO A 236 22.89 -27.87 21.58
C PRO A 236 23.95 -27.31 20.63
N ILE A 237 23.77 -26.09 20.09
CA ILE A 237 24.78 -25.43 19.24
C ILE A 237 26.07 -25.19 20.03
N ALA A 238 25.96 -24.68 21.25
CA ALA A 238 27.10 -24.46 22.13
C ALA A 238 27.86 -25.77 22.44
N SER A 239 27.11 -26.84 22.73
CA SER A 239 27.66 -28.15 23.09
C SER A 239 28.27 -28.93 21.91
N GLU A 240 27.65 -28.91 20.74
CA GLU A 240 28.13 -29.67 19.56
C GLU A 240 29.44 -29.06 19.01
N TYR A 241 29.56 -27.73 19.03
CA TYR A 241 30.71 -27.03 18.45
C TYR A 241 31.75 -26.52 19.46
N GLY A 242 31.44 -26.52 20.77
CA GLY A 242 32.32 -26.05 21.83
C GLY A 242 32.41 -24.52 21.90
N LEU A 243 31.27 -23.84 21.86
CA LEU A 243 31.16 -22.38 21.82
C LEU A 243 30.72 -21.80 23.18
N ASP A 244 31.29 -20.66 23.59
CA ASP A 244 30.88 -19.93 24.80
C ASP A 244 29.65 -19.05 24.50
N ILE A 245 28.48 -19.69 24.47
CA ILE A 245 27.18 -19.06 24.23
C ILE A 245 26.42 -18.99 25.55
N THR A 246 26.11 -17.79 26.02
CA THR A 246 25.24 -17.55 27.17
C THR A 246 23.84 -17.11 26.72
N VAL A 247 22.84 -17.95 26.98
CA VAL A 247 21.42 -17.58 26.82
C VAL A 247 21.01 -16.68 27.99
N VAL A 248 20.88 -15.37 27.74
CA VAL A 248 20.69 -14.34 28.79
C VAL A 248 19.26 -14.28 29.34
N ASN A 249 18.30 -14.84 28.61
CA ASN A 249 16.90 -14.91 28.97
C ASN A 249 16.31 -16.25 28.50
N ARG A 250 15.86 -17.08 29.44
CA ARG A 250 15.30 -18.42 29.16
C ARG A 250 13.78 -18.48 29.35
N THR A 251 13.12 -17.32 29.44
CA THR A 251 11.68 -17.22 29.70
C THR A 251 10.89 -17.55 28.43
N VAL A 252 10.00 -18.54 28.52
CA VAL A 252 8.94 -18.76 27.53
C VAL A 252 7.61 -18.52 28.24
N ASP A 253 6.94 -17.44 27.86
CA ASP A 253 5.67 -16.98 28.42
C ASP A 253 4.82 -16.45 27.25
N PRO A 254 3.66 -17.05 26.93
CA PRO A 254 2.81 -16.60 25.83
C PRO A 254 2.22 -15.19 25.99
N THR A 255 2.34 -14.55 27.16
CA THR A 255 2.03 -13.11 27.34
C THR A 255 3.18 -12.20 26.88
N PHE A 256 4.39 -12.76 26.75
CA PHE A 256 5.65 -12.06 26.50
C PHE A 256 5.93 -10.91 27.48
N GLY A 257 5.42 -10.97 28.71
CA GLY A 257 5.55 -9.91 29.72
C GLY A 257 6.98 -9.60 30.18
N PHE A 258 7.94 -10.48 29.87
CA PHE A 258 9.36 -10.22 30.06
C PHE A 258 9.96 -9.25 29.02
N MET A 259 9.27 -8.96 27.92
CA MET A 259 9.75 -8.04 26.86
C MET A 259 9.73 -6.58 27.29
N THR A 260 10.55 -5.75 26.62
CA THR A 260 10.37 -4.30 26.60
C THR A 260 9.41 -3.90 25.48
N VAL A 261 8.62 -2.86 25.73
CA VAL A 261 7.57 -2.36 24.83
C VAL A 261 8.21 -1.70 23.60
N ASP A 262 7.66 -1.95 22.43
CA ASP A 262 8.13 -1.43 21.14
C ASP A 262 7.72 0.04 20.91
N HIS A 263 8.25 0.66 19.85
CA HIS A 263 8.12 2.07 19.49
C HIS A 263 6.68 2.64 19.46
N ASP A 264 5.66 1.81 19.15
CA ASP A 264 4.25 2.20 19.08
C ASP A 264 3.44 1.87 20.34
N GLY A 265 4.07 1.31 21.37
CA GLY A 265 3.42 0.98 22.65
C GLY A 265 2.91 -0.45 22.78
N LYS A 266 3.19 -1.33 21.82
CA LYS A 266 2.83 -2.75 21.87
C LYS A 266 4.00 -3.62 22.31
N ILE A 267 3.68 -4.82 22.80
CA ILE A 267 4.67 -5.89 22.93
C ILE A 267 4.89 -6.47 21.51
N ARG A 268 6.16 -6.55 21.08
CA ARG A 268 6.58 -7.24 19.85
C ARG A 268 7.96 -7.83 20.06
N MET A 269 8.16 -9.04 19.56
CA MET A 269 9.43 -9.77 19.61
C MET A 269 10.26 -9.42 18.36
N ASP A 270 10.41 -8.11 18.10
CA ASP A 270 11.12 -7.63 16.91
C ASP A 270 12.61 -7.45 17.22
N CYS A 271 13.41 -8.45 16.86
CA CYS A 271 14.87 -8.45 17.00
C CYS A 271 15.58 -7.28 16.30
N SER A 272 14.90 -6.56 15.40
CA SER A 272 15.42 -5.37 14.73
C SER A 272 15.04 -4.04 15.39
N SER A 273 14.16 -4.05 16.41
CA SER A 273 13.71 -2.84 17.11
C SER A 273 14.65 -2.51 18.28
N PRO A 274 15.23 -1.29 18.35
CA PRO A 274 16.05 -0.87 19.49
C PRO A 274 15.23 -0.72 20.78
N TYR A 275 13.90 -0.73 20.70
CA TYR A 275 13.00 -0.67 21.85
C TYR A 275 12.68 -2.06 22.38
N ALA A 276 12.40 -3.04 21.51
CA ALA A 276 12.21 -4.44 21.91
C ALA A 276 13.52 -5.09 22.38
N MET A 277 14.66 -4.72 21.77
CA MET A 277 15.99 -5.22 22.12
C MET A 277 16.67 -4.45 23.26
N ALA A 278 15.99 -3.51 23.91
CA ALA A 278 16.61 -2.59 24.88
C ALA A 278 17.34 -3.30 26.03
N LYS A 279 16.84 -4.47 26.46
CA LYS A 279 17.52 -5.33 27.45
C LYS A 279 18.85 -5.88 26.94
N LEU A 280 18.87 -6.54 25.79
CA LEU A 280 20.09 -7.12 25.22
C LEU A 280 21.12 -6.04 24.86
N VAL A 281 20.67 -4.89 24.34
CA VAL A 281 21.55 -3.73 24.08
C VAL A 281 22.17 -3.20 25.38
N GLY A 282 21.47 -3.26 26.50
CA GLY A 282 22.02 -2.95 27.83
C GLY A 282 23.07 -3.95 28.34
N LEU A 283 23.17 -5.12 27.71
CA LEU A 283 24.18 -6.15 28.02
C LEU A 283 25.35 -6.16 27.02
N LYS A 284 25.36 -5.26 26.01
CA LYS A 284 26.32 -5.28 24.89
C LYS A 284 27.79 -5.32 25.31
N ASP A 285 28.13 -4.74 26.47
CA ASP A 285 29.51 -4.62 26.95
C ASP A 285 29.96 -5.83 27.80
N GLN A 286 29.08 -6.82 28.01
CA GLN A 286 29.40 -8.08 28.72
C GLN A 286 29.84 -9.21 27.77
N TYR A 287 29.58 -9.04 26.47
CA TYR A 287 29.83 -10.02 25.42
C TYR A 287 30.64 -9.36 24.28
N GLN A 288 31.42 -10.13 23.53
CA GLN A 288 32.12 -9.57 22.36
C GLN A 288 31.16 -9.36 21.18
N LEU A 289 30.12 -10.17 21.14
CA LEU A 289 29.00 -10.11 20.22
C LEU A 289 27.77 -10.67 20.92
N ALA A 290 26.60 -10.08 20.68
CA ALA A 290 25.34 -10.62 21.13
C ALA A 290 24.29 -10.58 20.02
N PHE A 291 23.29 -11.45 20.11
CA PHE A 291 22.22 -11.52 19.12
C PHE A 291 20.88 -11.95 19.72
N GLY A 292 19.81 -11.68 18.97
CA GLY A 292 18.47 -12.16 19.29
C GLY A 292 17.64 -12.33 18.03
N ASN A 293 16.60 -13.15 18.13
CA ASN A 293 15.74 -13.51 17.01
C ASN A 293 14.27 -13.27 17.37
N ASP A 294 13.42 -13.18 16.35
CA ASP A 294 11.98 -13.21 16.54
C ASP A 294 11.44 -14.62 16.80
N THR A 295 10.13 -14.72 17.09
CA THR A 295 9.52 -15.96 17.60
C THR A 295 9.65 -17.14 16.65
N ASP A 296 9.63 -16.92 15.33
CA ASP A 296 9.85 -17.95 14.31
C ASP A 296 11.29 -18.01 13.79
N SER A 297 12.15 -17.15 14.33
CA SER A 297 13.61 -17.07 14.13
C SER A 297 14.02 -17.10 12.66
N ASP A 298 13.19 -16.46 11.84
CA ASP A 298 13.47 -16.17 10.43
C ASP A 298 14.14 -14.80 10.26
N ARG A 299 14.35 -14.07 11.38
CA ARG A 299 15.11 -12.81 11.45
C ARG A 299 16.15 -12.79 12.56
N HIS A 300 17.09 -11.86 12.42
CA HIS A 300 18.26 -11.68 13.28
C HIS A 300 18.36 -10.25 13.82
N GLY A 301 19.13 -10.07 14.89
CA GLY A 301 19.30 -8.79 15.58
C GLY A 301 20.69 -8.69 16.20
N ILE A 302 21.65 -8.17 15.45
CA ILE A 302 23.06 -8.16 15.83
C ILE A 302 23.38 -6.99 16.77
N VAL A 303 23.91 -7.29 17.96
CA VAL A 303 24.32 -6.33 18.99
C VAL A 303 25.83 -6.41 19.19
N THR A 304 26.55 -5.30 18.98
CA THR A 304 28.01 -5.22 19.20
C THR A 304 28.37 -4.14 20.22
N PRO A 305 29.50 -4.25 20.95
CA PRO A 305 29.95 -3.21 21.86
C PRO A 305 30.12 -1.84 21.17
N GLY A 306 30.65 -1.85 19.94
CA GLY A 306 30.96 -0.63 19.17
C GLY A 306 29.78 0.01 18.43
N ALA A 307 28.70 -0.73 18.15
CA ALA A 307 27.55 -0.23 17.40
C ALA A 307 26.22 -0.23 18.19
N GLY A 308 26.13 -0.93 19.32
CA GLY A 308 24.84 -1.29 19.92
C GLY A 308 24.09 -2.25 18.99
N LEU A 309 22.76 -2.11 18.90
CA LEU A 309 21.98 -2.84 17.88
C LEU A 309 22.29 -2.29 16.49
N MET A 310 22.80 -3.15 15.60
CA MET A 310 23.04 -2.80 14.21
C MET A 310 21.74 -2.58 13.44
N ASN A 311 21.71 -1.58 12.56
CA ASN A 311 20.65 -1.47 11.57
C ASN A 311 20.74 -2.67 10.59
N PRO A 312 19.62 -3.34 10.27
CA PRO A 312 19.64 -4.51 9.38
C PRO A 312 20.34 -4.27 8.04
N ASN A 313 20.10 -3.12 7.39
CA ASN A 313 20.76 -2.80 6.11
C ASN A 313 22.29 -2.70 6.23
N HIS A 314 22.80 -2.25 7.39
CA HIS A 314 24.24 -2.18 7.63
C HIS A 314 24.82 -3.59 7.73
N TYR A 315 24.15 -4.47 8.47
CA TYR A 315 24.60 -5.85 8.63
C TYR A 315 24.50 -6.66 7.32
N LEU A 316 23.42 -6.52 6.55
CA LEU A 316 23.29 -7.15 5.23
C LEU A 316 24.43 -6.76 4.28
N ALA A 317 24.83 -5.48 4.24
CA ALA A 317 25.93 -5.02 3.41
C ALA A 317 27.28 -5.65 3.81
N VAL A 318 27.54 -5.79 5.12
CA VAL A 318 28.73 -6.47 5.65
C VAL A 318 28.68 -7.98 5.38
N ALA A 319 27.54 -8.63 5.60
CA ALA A 319 27.31 -10.05 5.31
C ALA A 319 27.58 -10.40 3.85
N ILE A 320 27.07 -9.59 2.92
CA ILE A 320 27.32 -9.76 1.48
C ILE A 320 28.81 -9.57 1.16
N GLN A 321 29.47 -8.51 1.65
CA GLN A 321 30.90 -8.32 1.38
C GLN A 321 31.73 -9.49 1.93
N TYR A 322 31.43 -9.93 3.15
CA TYR A 322 32.17 -10.97 3.84
C TYR A 322 32.00 -12.33 3.18
N LEU A 323 30.76 -12.79 2.95
CA LEU A 323 30.48 -14.09 2.35
C LEU A 323 31.13 -14.21 0.97
N PHE A 324 30.94 -13.24 0.08
CA PHE A 324 31.49 -13.31 -1.27
C PHE A 324 33.02 -13.11 -1.36
N THR A 325 33.69 -12.75 -0.26
CA THR A 325 35.17 -12.73 -0.15
C THR A 325 35.74 -13.89 0.65
N ASN A 326 34.93 -14.61 1.44
CA ASN A 326 35.32 -15.75 2.30
C ASN A 326 34.60 -17.06 1.93
N ARG A 327 34.05 -17.17 0.72
CA ARG A 327 33.41 -18.37 0.18
C ARG A 327 33.87 -18.62 -1.25
N THR A 328 34.18 -19.88 -1.59
CA THR A 328 34.63 -20.33 -2.92
C THR A 328 33.46 -20.58 -3.88
N TRP A 329 32.41 -19.77 -3.80
CA TRP A 329 31.21 -19.94 -4.63
C TRP A 329 31.44 -19.58 -6.10
N PRO A 330 30.81 -20.31 -7.05
CA PRO A 330 30.92 -20.07 -8.49
C PRO A 330 30.70 -18.60 -8.88
N ALA A 331 31.36 -18.13 -9.93
CA ALA A 331 31.22 -16.75 -10.43
C ALA A 331 29.75 -16.37 -10.76
N ARG A 332 28.92 -17.34 -11.14
CA ARG A 332 27.48 -17.16 -11.39
C ARG A 332 26.65 -16.81 -10.14
N ALA A 333 27.15 -17.07 -8.94
CA ALA A 333 26.43 -16.77 -7.70
C ALA A 333 26.31 -15.24 -7.54
N ALA A 334 25.07 -14.76 -7.54
CA ALA A 334 24.69 -13.36 -7.50
C ALA A 334 24.15 -12.95 -6.12
N VAL A 335 24.06 -11.64 -5.89
CA VAL A 335 23.54 -11.02 -4.66
C VAL A 335 22.06 -10.72 -4.82
N GLY A 336 21.19 -11.39 -4.07
CA GLY A 336 19.75 -11.11 -4.01
C GLY A 336 19.41 -10.03 -2.98
N LYS A 337 18.64 -9.02 -3.39
CA LYS A 337 18.22 -7.88 -2.55
C LYS A 337 16.79 -7.44 -2.89
N THR A 338 15.98 -7.03 -1.91
CA THR A 338 14.70 -6.32 -2.17
C THR A 338 14.96 -4.87 -2.61
N LEU A 339 14.10 -4.29 -3.45
CA LEU A 339 14.28 -2.92 -3.97
C LEU A 339 14.31 -1.80 -2.92
N VAL A 340 13.95 -2.10 -1.68
CA VAL A 340 13.89 -1.18 -0.54
C VAL A 340 15.05 -1.38 0.45
N SER A 341 15.87 -2.43 0.31
CA SER A 341 17.14 -2.48 1.03
C SER A 341 18.09 -1.40 0.55
N SER A 342 19.05 -1.03 1.41
CA SER A 342 20.05 0.01 1.16
C SER A 342 20.76 -0.16 -0.18
N ALA A 343 20.99 0.94 -0.90
CA ALA A 343 21.82 0.98 -2.10
C ALA A 343 23.33 0.89 -1.77
N LEU A 344 23.71 0.77 -0.49
CA LEU A 344 25.08 0.39 -0.11
C LEU A 344 25.37 -1.04 -0.57
N ILE A 345 24.37 -1.92 -0.56
CA ILE A 345 24.47 -3.27 -1.12
C ILE A 345 24.84 -3.22 -2.61
N ASP A 346 24.31 -2.27 -3.38
CA ASP A 346 24.63 -2.09 -4.81
C ASP A 346 26.09 -1.68 -5.00
N ARG A 347 26.60 -0.82 -4.11
CA ARG A 347 28.00 -0.37 -4.11
C ARG A 347 28.94 -1.51 -3.71
N VAL A 348 28.56 -2.29 -2.68
CA VAL A 348 29.27 -3.50 -2.25
C VAL A 348 29.32 -4.53 -3.38
N ALA A 349 28.17 -4.92 -3.95
CA ALA A 349 28.08 -5.90 -5.04
C ALA A 349 28.97 -5.53 -6.23
N ARG A 350 29.02 -4.24 -6.59
CA ARG A 350 29.93 -3.71 -7.62
C ARG A 350 31.40 -3.82 -7.22
N LYS A 351 31.76 -3.46 -5.97
CA LYS A 351 33.13 -3.56 -5.43
C LYS A 351 33.65 -5.01 -5.48
N ILE A 352 32.83 -5.98 -5.11
CA ILE A 352 33.19 -7.42 -5.12
C ILE A 352 33.02 -8.09 -6.50
N GLY A 353 32.65 -7.34 -7.55
CA GLY A 353 32.51 -7.87 -8.90
C GLY A 353 31.36 -8.87 -9.10
N ARG A 354 30.30 -8.80 -8.28
CA ARG A 354 29.16 -9.73 -8.33
C ARG A 354 27.91 -9.09 -8.93
N THR A 355 27.12 -9.88 -9.65
CA THR A 355 25.83 -9.46 -10.19
C THR A 355 24.85 -9.19 -9.04
N LEU A 356 24.13 -8.07 -9.10
CA LEU A 356 23.03 -7.75 -8.18
C LEU A 356 21.69 -8.12 -8.82
N ARG A 357 20.84 -8.86 -8.09
CA ARG A 357 19.47 -9.20 -8.47
C ARG A 357 18.48 -8.47 -7.54
N GLU A 358 18.12 -7.24 -7.93
CA GLU A 358 17.10 -6.46 -7.21
C GLU A 358 15.68 -6.96 -7.54
N VAL A 359 14.91 -7.35 -6.54
CA VAL A 359 13.56 -7.96 -6.67
C VAL A 359 12.49 -7.19 -5.87
N PRO A 360 11.18 -7.44 -6.07
CA PRO A 360 10.14 -6.87 -5.22
C PRO A 360 10.27 -7.31 -3.75
N VAL A 361 9.58 -6.64 -2.83
CA VAL A 361 9.53 -7.08 -1.42
C VAL A 361 8.87 -8.46 -1.30
N GLY A 362 9.42 -9.30 -0.41
CA GLY A 362 8.97 -10.64 -0.09
C GLY A 362 10.01 -11.69 -0.46
N PHE A 363 10.54 -12.40 0.54
CA PHE A 363 11.60 -13.41 0.39
C PHE A 363 11.38 -14.48 -0.70
N LYS A 364 10.12 -14.78 -1.07
CA LYS A 364 9.76 -15.74 -2.14
C LYS A 364 10.54 -15.56 -3.45
N TRP A 365 11.03 -14.34 -3.75
CA TRP A 365 11.78 -14.04 -4.97
C TRP A 365 13.22 -14.55 -4.97
N PHE A 366 13.74 -15.03 -3.83
CA PHE A 366 15.07 -15.62 -3.71
C PHE A 366 15.07 -17.15 -3.74
N VAL A 367 13.92 -17.78 -3.49
CA VAL A 367 13.75 -19.24 -3.32
C VAL A 367 14.42 -20.03 -4.46
N ASP A 368 14.02 -19.79 -5.71
CA ASP A 368 14.57 -20.51 -6.87
C ASP A 368 16.09 -20.34 -7.02
N GLY A 369 16.59 -19.13 -6.70
CA GLY A 369 18.00 -18.80 -6.86
C GLY A 369 18.89 -19.35 -5.75
N LEU A 370 18.38 -19.45 -4.52
CA LEU A 370 19.04 -20.19 -3.44
C LEU A 370 19.01 -21.70 -3.74
N LEU A 371 17.89 -22.20 -4.26
CA LEU A 371 17.70 -23.62 -4.58
C LEU A 371 18.64 -24.12 -5.70
N ASP A 372 18.88 -23.32 -6.75
CA ASP A 372 19.77 -23.65 -7.86
C ASP A 372 21.22 -23.12 -7.71
N GLY A 373 21.52 -22.43 -6.61
CA GLY A 373 22.82 -21.81 -6.32
C GLY A 373 23.21 -20.64 -7.25
N SER A 374 22.25 -20.05 -7.98
CA SER A 374 22.46 -18.81 -8.75
C SER A 374 22.44 -17.55 -7.87
N LEU A 375 21.87 -17.63 -6.66
CA LEU A 375 22.01 -16.63 -5.61
C LEU A 375 22.86 -17.19 -4.48
N GLY A 376 24.00 -16.55 -4.19
CA GLY A 376 24.80 -16.87 -3.01
C GLY A 376 24.16 -16.38 -1.71
N PHE A 377 23.33 -15.34 -1.82
CA PHE A 377 22.70 -14.63 -0.72
C PHE A 377 21.35 -14.06 -1.18
N GLY A 378 20.34 -14.08 -0.31
CA GLY A 378 19.10 -13.31 -0.47
C GLY A 378 18.74 -12.63 0.84
N GLY A 379 18.38 -11.34 0.82
CA GLY A 379 18.06 -10.58 2.03
C GLY A 379 17.07 -9.43 1.85
N GLU A 380 16.29 -9.20 2.91
CA GLU A 380 15.29 -8.13 3.04
C GLU A 380 15.70 -7.14 4.13
N GLU A 381 15.39 -5.85 3.94
CA GLU A 381 15.68 -4.75 4.85
C GLU A 381 15.04 -4.89 6.24
N SER A 382 14.09 -5.81 6.37
CA SER A 382 13.36 -6.16 7.59
C SER A 382 14.13 -7.09 8.54
N ALA A 383 15.44 -7.31 8.33
CA ALA A 383 16.33 -8.19 9.10
C ALA A 383 16.16 -9.70 8.85
N GLY A 384 15.73 -10.08 7.65
CA GLY A 384 15.61 -11.48 7.23
C GLY A 384 16.52 -11.79 6.04
N ALA A 385 17.28 -12.89 6.11
CA ALA A 385 18.17 -13.33 5.03
C ALA A 385 18.41 -14.84 5.06
N SER A 386 18.95 -15.39 3.98
CA SER A 386 19.57 -16.72 3.93
C SER A 386 20.71 -16.72 2.90
N PHE A 387 21.63 -17.66 3.02
CA PHE A 387 22.79 -17.83 2.13
C PHE A 387 23.15 -19.31 1.97
N LEU A 388 23.92 -19.61 0.92
CA LEU A 388 24.29 -20.99 0.58
C LEU A 388 25.25 -21.61 1.62
N ARG A 389 25.32 -22.95 1.62
CA ARG A 389 26.37 -23.73 2.30
C ARG A 389 27.77 -23.32 1.83
N LEU A 390 28.79 -23.70 2.60
CA LEU A 390 30.20 -23.49 2.26
C LEU A 390 30.56 -24.02 0.85
N ASP A 391 29.96 -25.14 0.45
CA ASP A 391 30.12 -25.77 -0.87
C ASP A 391 29.33 -25.11 -2.01
N GLY A 392 28.47 -24.12 -1.72
CA GLY A 392 27.58 -23.47 -2.68
C GLY A 392 26.28 -24.23 -2.96
N SER A 393 25.90 -25.21 -2.11
CA SER A 393 24.58 -25.83 -2.13
C SER A 393 23.56 -25.09 -1.24
N VAL A 394 22.26 -25.35 -1.43
CA VAL A 394 21.11 -24.51 -1.01
C VAL A 394 21.07 -23.93 0.43
N TRP A 395 21.64 -24.60 1.44
CA TRP A 395 21.25 -24.49 2.87
C TRP A 395 19.73 -24.54 3.11
N ALA A 396 19.08 -23.36 3.25
CA ALA A 396 17.67 -23.13 3.53
C ALA A 396 17.13 -22.02 2.62
N THR A 397 15.89 -22.19 2.16
CA THR A 397 15.23 -21.32 1.16
C THR A 397 14.12 -20.43 1.74
N ASP A 398 13.79 -20.60 3.02
CA ASP A 398 13.20 -19.52 3.81
C ASP A 398 14.34 -18.73 4.49
N LYS A 399 14.01 -17.66 5.20
CA LYS A 399 15.01 -16.89 5.96
C LYS A 399 15.45 -17.67 7.20
N ASP A 400 16.69 -17.45 7.60
CA ASP A 400 17.33 -18.12 8.73
C ASP A 400 18.05 -17.09 9.62
N GLY A 401 17.51 -16.83 10.80
CA GLY A 401 18.11 -15.93 11.78
C GLY A 401 19.36 -16.52 12.43
N ILE A 402 19.38 -17.83 12.68
CA ILE A 402 20.43 -18.52 13.43
C ILE A 402 21.75 -18.51 12.64
N ILE A 403 21.73 -18.83 11.35
CA ILE A 403 22.95 -18.75 10.53
C ILE A 403 23.45 -17.32 10.35
N MET A 404 22.55 -16.32 10.37
CA MET A 404 22.92 -14.91 10.24
C MET A 404 23.56 -14.40 11.55
N ASP A 405 23.12 -14.88 12.70
CA ASP A 405 23.76 -14.61 13.98
C ASP A 405 25.14 -15.28 14.09
N LEU A 406 25.23 -16.56 13.74
CA LEU A 406 26.49 -17.31 13.73
C LEU A 406 27.48 -16.76 12.69
N LEU A 407 27.02 -16.23 11.55
CA LEU A 407 27.84 -15.52 10.57
C LEU A 407 28.46 -14.24 11.15
N ALA A 408 27.75 -13.50 12.00
CA ALA A 408 28.33 -12.35 12.70
C ALA A 408 29.45 -12.77 13.66
N ALA A 409 29.34 -13.95 14.28
CA ALA A 409 30.39 -14.53 15.10
C ALA A 409 31.59 -15.01 14.26
N GLU A 410 31.34 -15.63 13.10
CA GLU A 410 32.38 -16.03 12.13
C GLU A 410 33.19 -14.81 11.65
N MET A 411 32.53 -13.68 11.37
CA MET A 411 33.19 -12.42 11.02
C MET A 411 34.15 -11.96 12.13
N LEU A 412 33.66 -11.92 13.37
CA LEU A 412 34.46 -11.50 14.52
C LEU A 412 35.67 -12.43 14.72
N GLY A 413 35.44 -13.75 14.68
CA GLY A 413 36.48 -14.77 14.83
C GLY A 413 37.54 -14.73 13.74
N ARG A 414 37.14 -14.59 12.46
CA ARG A 414 38.08 -14.59 11.31
C ARG A 414 38.80 -13.26 11.10
N THR A 415 38.20 -12.13 11.49
CA THR A 415 38.76 -10.79 11.18
C THR A 415 39.27 -10.03 12.40
N GLY A 416 38.91 -10.44 13.61
CA GLY A 416 39.16 -9.69 14.85
C GLY A 416 38.30 -8.42 14.99
N LYS A 417 37.32 -8.20 14.10
CA LYS A 417 36.46 -7.01 14.06
C LYS A 417 34.99 -7.40 14.12
N ASP A 418 34.22 -6.75 14.98
CA ASP A 418 32.76 -6.95 14.99
C ASP A 418 32.12 -6.37 13.71
N PRO A 419 30.94 -6.86 13.29
CA PRO A 419 30.32 -6.39 12.04
C PRO A 419 29.96 -4.90 12.04
N GLY A 420 29.85 -4.25 13.20
CA GLY A 420 29.68 -2.81 13.33
C GLY A 420 30.92 -2.02 12.91
N VAL A 421 32.12 -2.50 13.26
CA VAL A 421 33.40 -1.95 12.77
C VAL A 421 33.54 -2.19 11.26
N LEU A 422 33.25 -3.41 10.79
CA LEU A 422 33.26 -3.71 9.35
C LEU A 422 32.30 -2.79 8.56
N TYR A 423 31.13 -2.47 9.12
CA TYR A 423 30.22 -1.49 8.52
C TYR A 423 30.83 -0.08 8.43
N GLN A 424 31.52 0.38 9.46
CA GLN A 424 32.19 1.68 9.45
C GLN A 424 33.26 1.76 8.36
N GLU A 425 34.03 0.69 8.16
CA GLU A 425 35.05 0.61 7.10
C GLU A 425 34.44 0.68 5.70
N ILE A 426 33.43 -0.16 5.40
CA ILE A 426 32.81 -0.16 4.06
C ILE A 426 32.03 1.12 3.77
N SER A 427 31.44 1.77 4.78
CA SER A 427 30.69 3.02 4.60
C SER A 427 31.60 4.25 4.54
N ALA A 428 32.80 4.20 5.11
CA ALA A 428 33.84 5.22 4.88
C ALA A 428 34.34 5.20 3.43
N GLU A 429 34.53 4.02 2.84
CA GLU A 429 34.97 3.86 1.44
C GLU A 429 33.84 4.12 0.43
N LEU A 430 32.68 3.46 0.61
CA LEU A 430 31.59 3.45 -0.36
C LEU A 430 30.54 4.54 -0.11
N GLY A 431 30.73 5.38 0.90
CA GLY A 431 29.81 6.42 1.33
C GLY A 431 28.76 5.92 2.33
N ARG A 432 28.45 6.76 3.32
CA ARG A 432 27.55 6.43 4.44
C ARG A 432 26.10 6.78 4.10
N PRO A 433 25.17 5.81 4.03
CA PRO A 433 23.75 6.10 3.89
C PRO A 433 23.14 6.61 5.20
N VAL A 434 22.09 7.42 5.07
CA VAL A 434 21.05 7.63 6.07
C VAL A 434 19.72 7.19 5.46
N TYR A 435 18.91 6.48 6.24
CA TYR A 435 17.75 5.73 5.76
C TYR A 435 16.53 5.95 6.67
N THR A 436 15.33 5.99 6.10
CA THR A 436 14.08 6.05 6.88
C THR A 436 12.93 5.31 6.21
N ARG A 437 11.99 4.82 7.04
CA ARG A 437 10.71 4.27 6.62
C ARG A 437 9.58 5.05 7.30
N ILE A 438 8.60 5.45 6.51
CA ILE A 438 7.43 6.21 6.96
C ILE A 438 6.18 5.41 6.60
N ASP A 439 5.47 4.96 7.64
CA ASP A 439 4.16 4.32 7.52
C ASP A 439 3.06 5.40 7.69
N ALA A 440 2.20 5.59 6.69
CA ALA A 440 1.19 6.65 6.64
C ALA A 440 -0.21 6.09 6.31
N PRO A 441 -1.30 6.49 7.02
CA PRO A 441 -2.64 5.97 6.78
C PRO A 441 -3.10 6.06 5.30
N ALA A 442 -3.75 5.00 4.83
CA ALA A 442 -4.19 4.84 3.45
C ALA A 442 -5.53 4.13 3.35
N THR A 443 -6.53 4.84 2.83
CA THR A 443 -7.81 4.25 2.42
C THR A 443 -7.62 3.21 1.30
N PRO A 444 -8.56 2.25 1.15
CA PRO A 444 -8.50 1.27 0.06
C PRO A 444 -8.39 1.89 -1.35
N ALA A 445 -8.99 3.06 -1.57
CA ALA A 445 -8.88 3.78 -2.84
C ALA A 445 -7.47 4.35 -3.09
N GLN A 446 -6.83 4.93 -2.06
CA GLN A 446 -5.44 5.40 -2.14
C GLN A 446 -4.48 4.22 -2.36
N LYS A 447 -4.68 3.09 -1.67
CA LYS A 447 -3.93 1.85 -1.93
C LYS A 447 -4.06 1.37 -3.37
N ALA A 448 -5.27 1.37 -3.93
CA ALA A 448 -5.52 0.93 -5.30
C ALA A 448 -4.86 1.86 -6.33
N ALA A 449 -4.88 3.18 -6.10
CA ALA A 449 -4.16 4.15 -6.93
C ALA A 449 -2.64 3.96 -6.86
N LEU A 450 -2.09 3.76 -5.66
CA LEU A 450 -0.65 3.46 -5.45
C LEU A 450 -0.18 2.22 -6.20
N LYS A 451 -0.97 1.13 -6.20
CA LYS A 451 -0.65 -0.09 -6.98
C LYS A 451 -0.61 0.14 -8.49
N LYS A 452 -1.23 1.22 -8.98
CA LYS A 452 -1.37 1.57 -10.40
C LYS A 452 -0.46 2.73 -10.85
N LEU A 453 0.40 3.27 -9.98
CA LEU A 453 1.31 4.34 -10.37
C LEU A 453 2.22 3.87 -11.51
N SER A 454 2.24 4.61 -12.61
CA SER A 454 3.15 4.39 -13.74
C SER A 454 4.38 5.28 -13.60
N ALA A 455 5.46 4.96 -14.32
CA ALA A 455 6.68 5.78 -14.32
C ALA A 455 6.44 7.19 -14.92
N GLU A 456 5.51 7.28 -15.89
CA GLU A 456 5.12 8.48 -16.62
C GLU A 456 4.30 9.44 -15.75
N ALA A 457 3.62 8.96 -14.70
CA ALA A 457 2.91 9.79 -13.74
C ALA A 457 3.86 10.74 -12.97
N VAL A 458 5.13 10.37 -12.83
CA VAL A 458 6.16 11.20 -12.20
C VAL A 458 6.68 12.23 -13.22
N ARG A 459 6.04 13.40 -13.29
CA ARG A 459 6.49 14.50 -14.16
C ARG A 459 7.78 15.19 -13.69
N ALA A 460 8.21 14.99 -12.44
CA ALA A 460 9.44 15.56 -11.92
C ALA A 460 10.67 15.09 -12.73
N GLY A 461 11.60 16.01 -13.00
CA GLY A 461 12.91 15.73 -13.60
C GLY A 461 14.03 15.53 -12.57
N THR A 462 13.80 15.95 -11.33
CA THR A 462 14.78 15.92 -10.22
C THR A 462 14.17 15.34 -8.95
N LEU A 463 15.01 14.81 -8.08
CA LEU A 463 14.70 14.41 -6.71
C LEU A 463 15.74 15.05 -5.76
N ALA A 464 15.29 15.82 -4.77
CA ALA A 464 16.14 16.54 -3.81
C ALA A 464 17.20 17.49 -4.44
N GLY A 465 16.94 17.94 -5.67
CA GLY A 465 17.84 18.78 -6.47
C GLY A 465 18.80 18.02 -7.39
N GLU A 466 18.78 16.69 -7.41
CA GLU A 466 19.60 15.86 -8.29
C GLU A 466 18.74 15.28 -9.45
N PRO A 467 19.27 15.11 -10.67
CA PRO A 467 18.51 14.51 -11.77
C PRO A 467 18.02 13.09 -11.45
N ILE A 468 16.76 12.79 -11.79
CA ILE A 468 16.21 11.44 -11.65
C ILE A 468 16.84 10.54 -12.72
N THR A 469 17.52 9.49 -12.28
CA THR A 469 18.19 8.50 -13.14
C THR A 469 17.32 7.30 -13.46
N ALA A 470 16.36 6.95 -12.59
CA ALA A 470 15.38 5.90 -12.86
C ALA A 470 14.01 6.15 -12.20
N LYS A 471 12.96 5.67 -12.87
CA LYS A 471 11.57 5.62 -12.39
C LYS A 471 11.08 4.20 -12.62
N LEU A 472 10.90 3.45 -11.55
CA LEU A 472 10.72 2.00 -11.57
C LEU A 472 9.35 1.63 -11.01
N THR A 473 8.59 0.86 -11.78
CA THR A 473 7.37 0.15 -11.34
C THR A 473 7.54 -1.37 -11.36
N LYS A 474 8.66 -1.83 -11.93
CA LYS A 474 9.13 -3.22 -12.01
C LYS A 474 10.54 -3.33 -11.43
N ALA A 475 10.83 -4.45 -10.78
CA ALA A 475 12.14 -4.67 -10.17
C ALA A 475 13.19 -5.06 -11.24
N PRO A 476 14.39 -4.43 -11.26
CA PRO A 476 15.36 -4.64 -12.33
C PRO A 476 15.88 -6.08 -12.50
N GLY A 477 15.97 -6.86 -11.41
CA GLY A 477 16.57 -8.21 -11.41
C GLY A 477 15.63 -9.37 -11.76
N ASN A 478 14.34 -9.12 -11.94
CA ASN A 478 13.39 -10.15 -12.39
C ASN A 478 12.21 -9.62 -13.24
N GLY A 479 12.06 -8.31 -13.44
CA GLY A 479 10.98 -7.71 -14.21
C GLY A 479 9.59 -7.78 -13.58
N ALA A 480 9.46 -8.26 -12.34
CA ALA A 480 8.19 -8.36 -11.64
C ALA A 480 7.72 -7.01 -11.11
N ASP A 481 6.40 -6.78 -11.09
CA ASP A 481 5.80 -5.54 -10.59
C ASP A 481 6.10 -5.34 -9.10
N ILE A 482 6.52 -4.13 -8.72
CA ILE A 482 6.82 -3.80 -7.31
C ILE A 482 5.55 -3.44 -6.51
N GLY A 483 4.41 -3.31 -7.19
CA GLY A 483 3.13 -2.90 -6.60
C GLY A 483 3.12 -1.45 -6.10
N GLY A 484 3.89 -0.57 -6.75
CA GLY A 484 4.15 0.80 -6.33
C GLY A 484 5.15 1.49 -7.26
N LEU A 485 5.87 2.48 -6.73
CA LEU A 485 6.83 3.31 -7.47
C LEU A 485 8.16 3.40 -6.71
N LYS A 486 9.30 3.28 -7.39
CA LYS A 486 10.65 3.67 -6.89
C LYS A 486 11.25 4.72 -7.81
N VAL A 487 11.77 5.80 -7.24
CA VAL A 487 12.45 6.90 -7.95
C VAL A 487 13.88 6.98 -7.43
N VAL A 488 14.85 7.03 -8.34
CA VAL A 488 16.28 6.98 -8.04
C VAL A 488 16.97 8.21 -8.62
N ALA A 489 17.87 8.80 -7.84
CA ALA A 489 18.84 9.81 -8.25
C ALA A 489 20.27 9.34 -7.86
N GLN A 490 21.28 10.18 -8.07
CA GLN A 490 22.69 9.78 -7.85
C GLN A 490 23.00 9.46 -6.38
N ASN A 491 22.58 10.31 -5.44
CA ASN A 491 22.90 10.18 -4.02
C ASN A 491 21.67 9.88 -3.15
N GLY A 492 20.59 9.37 -3.72
CA GLY A 492 19.42 8.96 -2.95
C GLY A 492 18.28 8.42 -3.80
N TRP A 493 17.32 7.79 -3.13
CA TRP A 493 16.14 7.21 -3.75
C TRP A 493 14.96 7.20 -2.77
N PHE A 494 13.75 7.08 -3.30
CA PHE A 494 12.59 6.70 -2.49
C PHE A 494 11.78 5.60 -3.19
N ALA A 495 11.07 4.80 -2.41
CA ALA A 495 10.07 3.87 -2.91
C ALA A 495 8.77 4.00 -2.11
N ALA A 496 7.64 4.05 -2.81
CA ALA A 496 6.31 4.16 -2.24
C ALA A 496 5.45 2.96 -2.66
N ARG A 497 4.89 2.25 -1.67
CA ARG A 497 4.04 1.07 -1.88
C ARG A 497 2.93 0.99 -0.83
N PRO A 498 1.75 0.46 -1.16
CA PRO A 498 0.71 0.20 -0.18
C PRO A 498 1.12 -0.98 0.73
N SER A 499 0.73 -0.93 2.01
CA SER A 499 0.88 -2.08 2.90
C SER A 499 -0.08 -3.19 2.48
N GLY A 500 0.39 -4.44 2.58
CA GLY A 500 -0.40 -5.64 2.30
C GLY A 500 -1.34 -6.04 3.43
N THR A 501 -0.99 -5.68 4.68
CA THR A 501 -1.65 -6.15 5.91
C THR A 501 -2.38 -5.05 6.69
N GLU A 502 -2.09 -3.78 6.42
CA GLU A 502 -2.56 -2.63 7.21
C GLU A 502 -3.13 -1.55 6.30
N ASP A 503 -4.09 -0.73 6.76
CA ASP A 503 -4.59 0.45 6.04
C ASP A 503 -3.62 1.64 6.08
N VAL A 504 -2.41 1.40 5.57
CA VAL A 504 -1.32 2.36 5.39
C VAL A 504 -0.64 2.19 4.02
N TYR A 505 0.07 3.22 3.57
CA TYR A 505 1.13 3.13 2.58
C TYR A 505 2.48 3.39 3.24
N LYS A 506 3.54 2.84 2.65
CA LYS A 506 4.90 2.87 3.17
C LYS A 506 5.77 3.64 2.18
N ILE A 507 6.41 4.71 2.64
CA ILE A 507 7.52 5.38 1.94
C ILE A 507 8.82 4.92 2.58
N TYR A 508 9.71 4.40 1.77
CA TYR A 508 11.09 4.07 2.09
C TYR A 508 11.97 5.11 1.41
N ALA A 509 12.99 5.64 2.09
CA ALA A 509 13.89 6.63 1.51
C ALA A 509 15.31 6.47 2.03
N GLU A 510 16.29 6.79 1.18
CA GLU A 510 17.71 6.75 1.51
C GLU A 510 18.47 7.92 0.87
N SER A 511 19.51 8.41 1.55
CA SER A 511 20.40 9.47 1.11
C SER A 511 21.85 9.11 1.46
N PHE A 512 22.79 9.31 0.53
CA PHE A 512 24.24 9.17 0.74
C PHE A 512 24.93 10.49 1.09
N ARG A 513 24.16 11.49 1.53
CA ARG A 513 24.66 12.83 1.88
C ARG A 513 24.51 13.07 3.37
N ASP A 514 23.31 13.47 3.77
CA ASP A 514 22.96 13.87 5.13
C ASP A 514 21.44 13.73 5.35
N GLU A 515 21.01 13.92 6.61
CA GLU A 515 19.60 13.87 7.01
C GLU A 515 18.74 14.98 6.38
N THR A 516 19.32 16.14 6.05
CA THR A 516 18.59 17.25 5.40
C THR A 516 18.27 16.91 3.94
N HIS A 517 19.19 16.22 3.25
CA HIS A 517 18.93 15.64 1.94
C HIS A 517 17.91 14.49 2.02
N LEU A 518 18.00 13.61 3.02
CA LEU A 518 17.00 12.57 3.25
C LEU A 518 15.59 13.15 3.47
N GLN A 519 15.48 14.20 4.29
CA GLN A 519 14.21 14.86 4.56
C GLN A 519 13.62 15.51 3.31
N ARG A 520 14.46 16.11 2.44
CA ARG A 520 14.03 16.60 1.12
C ARG A 520 13.51 15.50 0.21
N ILE A 521 14.21 14.35 0.14
CA ILE A 521 13.73 13.16 -0.59
C ILE A 521 12.37 12.72 -0.05
N VAL A 522 12.21 12.64 1.27
CA VAL A 522 10.96 12.27 1.94
C VAL A 522 9.80 13.21 1.62
N ASP A 523 10.04 14.52 1.65
CA ASP A 523 8.97 15.51 1.44
C ASP A 523 8.58 15.63 -0.04
N GLU A 524 9.54 15.49 -0.96
CA GLU A 524 9.27 15.33 -2.39
C GLU A 524 8.54 14.01 -2.69
N ALA A 525 8.93 12.90 -2.05
CA ALA A 525 8.25 11.61 -2.17
C ALA A 525 6.78 11.71 -1.73
N LYS A 526 6.51 12.30 -0.55
CA LYS A 526 5.14 12.57 -0.08
C LYS A 526 4.37 13.46 -1.06
N ALA A 527 5.01 14.46 -1.67
CA ALA A 527 4.36 15.31 -2.67
C ALA A 527 4.02 14.56 -3.96
N MET A 528 4.87 13.64 -4.43
CA MET A 528 4.62 12.79 -5.61
C MET A 528 3.58 11.69 -5.34
N VAL A 529 3.44 11.26 -4.08
CA VAL A 529 2.55 10.17 -3.63
C VAL A 529 1.21 10.69 -3.07
N ALA A 530 1.08 12.01 -2.91
CA ALA A 530 -0.09 12.63 -2.28
C ALA A 530 -1.41 12.28 -3.01
N PRO A 531 -2.44 11.85 -2.27
CA PRO A 531 -3.80 11.73 -2.79
C PRO A 531 -4.27 13.04 -3.42
N ILE A 532 -5.00 12.94 -4.55
CA ILE A 532 -5.45 14.12 -5.31
C ILE A 532 -6.19 15.16 -4.46
N CYS A 533 -6.94 14.73 -3.43
CA CYS A 533 -7.61 15.61 -2.46
C CYS A 533 -6.64 16.46 -1.62
N GLU A 534 -5.50 15.91 -1.19
CA GLU A 534 -4.50 16.63 -0.38
C GLU A 534 -3.70 17.62 -1.24
N THR A 535 -3.46 17.27 -2.51
CA THR A 535 -2.90 18.17 -3.52
C THR A 535 -3.86 19.33 -3.81
N ILE A 536 -5.16 19.06 -3.93
CA ILE A 536 -6.21 20.08 -4.02
C ILE A 536 -6.17 20.99 -2.79
N ASP A 537 -6.21 20.45 -1.56
CA ASP A 537 -6.21 21.27 -0.34
C ASP A 537 -4.99 22.20 -0.24
N ARG A 538 -3.80 21.68 -0.55
CA ARG A 538 -2.56 22.47 -0.51
C ARG A 538 -2.56 23.58 -1.56
N TYR A 539 -3.05 23.29 -2.76
CA TYR A 539 -3.14 24.27 -3.85
C TYR A 539 -4.21 25.33 -3.57
N MET A 540 -5.41 24.90 -3.17
CA MET A 540 -6.56 25.77 -2.87
C MET A 540 -6.29 26.69 -1.67
N ALA A 541 -5.50 26.26 -0.68
CA ALA A 541 -5.07 27.10 0.44
C ALA A 541 -4.27 28.35 0.02
N GLY A 542 -3.68 28.36 -1.19
CA GLY A 542 -2.99 29.51 -1.77
C GLY A 542 -3.88 30.51 -2.52
N ILE A 543 -5.19 30.26 -2.62
CA ILE A 543 -6.11 31.04 -3.46
C ILE A 543 -7.02 31.93 -2.60
N ASP A 544 -7.06 33.23 -2.91
CA ASP A 544 -8.11 34.13 -2.38
C ASP A 544 -9.41 33.92 -3.18
N THR A 545 -10.21 32.92 -2.79
CA THR A 545 -11.51 32.61 -3.42
C THR A 545 -12.48 33.78 -3.33
N ARG A 546 -12.41 34.58 -2.25
CA ARG A 546 -13.21 35.82 -2.10
C ARG A 546 -12.82 36.89 -3.12
N LYS A 547 -11.59 36.89 -3.63
CA LYS A 547 -11.19 37.76 -4.74
C LYS A 547 -11.83 37.29 -6.05
N LEU A 548 -11.84 35.97 -6.31
CA LEU A 548 -12.50 35.38 -7.49
C LEU A 548 -13.98 35.76 -7.56
N ASP A 549 -14.71 35.64 -6.44
CA ASP A 549 -16.12 36.03 -6.34
C ASP A 549 -16.36 37.53 -6.59
N ARG A 550 -15.46 38.41 -6.08
CA ARG A 550 -15.55 39.87 -6.26
C ARG A 550 -15.24 40.31 -7.69
N GLU A 551 -14.29 39.67 -8.35
CA GLU A 551 -13.84 39.99 -9.71
C GLU A 551 -14.68 39.26 -10.79
N GLY A 552 -15.40 38.20 -10.39
CA GLY A 552 -16.23 37.36 -11.26
C GLY A 552 -15.43 36.44 -12.20
N GLN A 553 -14.10 36.44 -12.10
CA GLN A 553 -13.18 35.86 -13.08
C GLN A 553 -12.27 34.82 -12.45
N PHE A 554 -11.98 33.75 -13.20
CA PHE A 554 -10.87 32.84 -12.87
C PHE A 554 -9.61 33.29 -13.59
N PRO A 555 -8.49 33.54 -12.88
CA PRO A 555 -7.19 33.77 -13.49
C PRO A 555 -6.79 32.63 -14.44
N ALA A 556 -6.05 32.96 -15.50
CA ALA A 556 -5.59 31.97 -16.47
C ALA A 556 -4.67 30.93 -15.82
N GLU A 557 -3.85 31.36 -14.85
CA GLU A 557 -2.94 30.55 -14.06
C GLU A 557 -3.68 29.53 -13.18
N LEU A 558 -4.85 29.91 -12.65
CA LEU A 558 -5.71 29.01 -11.89
C LEU A 558 -6.29 27.93 -12.80
N LEU A 559 -6.91 28.31 -13.92
CA LEU A 559 -7.45 27.35 -14.88
C LEU A 559 -6.36 26.41 -15.41
N GLN A 560 -5.17 26.93 -15.70
CA GLN A 560 -4.02 26.14 -16.15
C GLN A 560 -3.56 25.13 -15.10
N SER A 561 -3.49 25.53 -13.83
CA SER A 561 -3.12 24.62 -12.73
C SER A 561 -4.15 23.51 -12.53
N LEU A 562 -5.45 23.81 -12.66
CA LEU A 562 -6.54 22.81 -12.60
C LEU A 562 -6.45 21.79 -13.75
N LYS A 563 -5.99 22.21 -14.94
CA LYS A 563 -5.67 21.31 -16.07
C LYS A 563 -4.46 20.44 -15.78
N GLU A 564 -3.39 21.02 -15.26
CA GLU A 564 -2.14 20.31 -14.96
C GLU A 564 -2.32 19.23 -13.88
N MET A 565 -3.19 19.48 -12.88
CA MET A 565 -3.64 18.51 -11.89
C MET A 565 -4.62 17.43 -12.44
N GLY A 566 -4.99 17.49 -13.71
CA GLY A 566 -5.87 16.49 -14.37
C GLY A 566 -7.35 16.57 -13.99
N LEU A 567 -7.81 17.67 -13.36
CA LEU A 567 -9.15 17.75 -12.78
C LEU A 567 -10.28 17.85 -13.83
N PHE A 568 -9.95 18.11 -15.08
CA PHE A 568 -10.89 18.06 -16.21
C PHE A 568 -11.10 16.63 -16.74
N GLY A 569 -10.10 15.74 -16.61
CA GLY A 569 -10.13 14.36 -17.10
C GLY A 569 -10.67 13.32 -16.11
N LEU A 570 -11.23 13.73 -14.97
CA LEU A 570 -11.56 12.85 -13.83
C LEU A 570 -12.34 11.57 -14.21
N ILE A 571 -13.35 11.68 -15.07
CA ILE A 571 -14.20 10.55 -15.49
C ILE A 571 -13.99 10.12 -16.94
N VAL A 572 -12.99 10.68 -17.62
CA VAL A 572 -12.61 10.22 -18.97
C VAL A 572 -11.84 8.90 -18.82
N PRO A 573 -12.09 7.87 -19.66
CA PRO A 573 -11.32 6.63 -19.66
C PRO A 573 -9.81 6.84 -19.83
N GLU A 574 -9.01 5.98 -19.21
CA GLU A 574 -7.54 6.02 -19.26
C GLU A 574 -7.02 5.94 -20.71
N GLU A 575 -7.66 5.15 -21.58
CA GLU A 575 -7.37 5.03 -23.02
C GLU A 575 -7.55 6.34 -23.83
N HIS A 576 -8.19 7.34 -23.25
CA HIS A 576 -8.36 8.68 -23.82
C HIS A 576 -7.66 9.76 -22.98
N GLY A 577 -6.67 9.38 -22.15
CA GLY A 577 -5.86 10.31 -21.35
C GLY A 577 -6.53 10.84 -20.09
N GLY A 578 -7.62 10.22 -19.63
CA GLY A 578 -8.31 10.57 -18.38
C GLY A 578 -7.88 9.74 -17.17
N LEU A 579 -8.52 10.02 -16.02
CA LEU A 579 -8.23 9.35 -14.74
C LEU A 579 -9.18 8.18 -14.41
N GLY A 580 -10.15 7.87 -15.28
CA GLY A 580 -11.00 6.68 -15.15
C GLY A 580 -11.84 6.58 -13.86
N LEU A 581 -12.05 7.67 -13.11
CA LEU A 581 -12.67 7.59 -11.79
C LEU A 581 -14.13 7.14 -11.87
N SER A 582 -14.52 6.30 -10.91
CA SER A 582 -15.93 5.99 -10.66
C SER A 582 -16.70 7.25 -10.24
N ASN A 583 -18.02 7.25 -10.39
CA ASN A 583 -18.86 8.37 -9.96
C ASN A 583 -18.65 8.73 -8.47
N SER A 584 -18.34 7.74 -7.61
CA SER A 584 -18.02 7.96 -6.19
C SER A 584 -16.66 8.62 -5.98
N GLY A 585 -15.64 8.22 -6.76
CA GLY A 585 -14.32 8.86 -6.74
C GLY A 585 -14.40 10.31 -7.22
N TYR A 586 -15.07 10.54 -8.36
CA TYR A 586 -15.38 11.87 -8.86
C TYR A 586 -16.15 12.73 -7.84
N ALA A 587 -17.19 12.18 -7.20
CA ALA A 587 -17.96 12.91 -6.19
C ALA A 587 -17.09 13.32 -4.98
N ARG A 588 -16.13 12.50 -4.58
CA ARG A 588 -15.19 12.83 -3.49
C ARG A 588 -14.23 13.94 -3.88
N VAL A 589 -13.72 13.95 -5.11
CA VAL A 589 -12.88 15.04 -5.64
C VAL A 589 -13.68 16.35 -5.73
N MET A 590 -14.91 16.30 -6.25
CA MET A 590 -15.80 17.47 -6.31
C MET A 590 -16.17 17.99 -4.91
N GLN A 591 -16.39 17.11 -3.93
CA GLN A 591 -16.61 17.51 -2.54
C GLN A 591 -15.41 18.29 -1.98
N GLN A 592 -14.18 17.85 -2.28
CA GLN A 592 -12.96 18.52 -1.82
C GLN A 592 -12.77 19.91 -2.45
N VAL A 593 -12.99 20.04 -3.76
CA VAL A 593 -12.93 21.35 -4.43
C VAL A 593 -14.04 22.28 -3.88
N ALA A 594 -15.25 21.75 -3.70
CA ALA A 594 -16.40 22.51 -3.21
C ALA A 594 -16.28 22.98 -1.74
N SER A 595 -15.45 22.36 -0.90
CA SER A 595 -15.16 22.87 0.44
C SER A 595 -14.27 24.12 0.45
N TRP A 596 -13.62 24.45 -0.68
CA TRP A 596 -12.87 25.69 -0.87
C TRP A 596 -13.65 26.71 -1.71
N ASP A 597 -14.18 26.27 -2.84
CA ASP A 597 -14.86 27.14 -3.81
C ASP A 597 -15.91 26.38 -4.63
N ALA A 598 -17.16 26.81 -4.51
CA ALA A 598 -18.28 26.20 -5.22
C ALA A 598 -18.27 26.51 -6.73
N SER A 599 -17.75 27.66 -7.15
CA SER A 599 -17.71 28.11 -8.55
C SER A 599 -16.68 27.31 -9.37
N ILE A 600 -15.53 26.97 -8.78
CA ILE A 600 -14.50 26.09 -9.37
C ILE A 600 -15.03 24.66 -9.45
N ALA A 601 -15.65 24.14 -8.38
CA ALA A 601 -16.29 22.82 -8.40
C ALA A 601 -17.40 22.72 -9.46
N VAL A 602 -18.21 23.77 -9.62
CA VAL A 602 -19.26 23.85 -10.66
C VAL A 602 -18.64 23.92 -12.07
N THR A 603 -17.48 24.55 -12.25
CA THR A 603 -16.78 24.63 -13.55
C THR A 603 -16.27 23.26 -14.01
N LEU A 604 -15.53 22.56 -13.13
CA LEU A 604 -15.05 21.18 -13.36
C LEU A 604 -16.23 20.19 -13.50
N GLY A 605 -17.26 20.40 -12.69
CA GLY A 605 -18.44 19.55 -12.65
C GLY A 605 -19.35 19.71 -13.86
N ALA A 606 -19.54 20.93 -14.36
CA ALA A 606 -20.28 21.20 -15.59
C ALA A 606 -19.56 20.65 -16.82
N HIS A 607 -18.23 20.79 -16.87
CA HIS A 607 -17.40 20.17 -17.91
C HIS A 607 -17.60 18.65 -17.94
N SER A 608 -17.44 17.99 -16.79
CA SER A 608 -17.42 16.52 -16.69
C SER A 608 -18.81 15.86 -16.69
N SER A 609 -19.69 16.26 -15.76
CA SER A 609 -20.90 15.49 -15.45
C SER A 609 -22.05 15.68 -16.43
N ILE A 610 -22.04 16.78 -17.19
CA ILE A 610 -23.07 17.11 -18.19
C ILE A 610 -22.47 17.55 -19.53
N GLY A 611 -21.39 18.34 -19.54
CA GLY A 611 -20.77 18.93 -20.72
C GLY A 611 -20.35 17.89 -21.76
N PHE A 612 -19.36 17.04 -21.44
CA PHE A 612 -18.97 15.94 -22.33
C PHE A 612 -19.68 14.61 -22.04
N LYS A 613 -20.52 14.53 -21.00
CA LYS A 613 -21.11 13.24 -20.56
C LYS A 613 -21.92 12.54 -21.67
N GLY A 614 -22.55 13.30 -22.57
CA GLY A 614 -23.20 12.76 -23.77
C GLY A 614 -22.23 12.01 -24.69
N LEU A 615 -21.08 12.61 -25.00
CA LEU A 615 -19.99 11.99 -25.78
C LEU A 615 -19.45 10.72 -25.12
N LEU A 616 -19.24 10.75 -23.80
CA LEU A 616 -18.75 9.57 -23.07
C LEU A 616 -19.74 8.39 -23.12
N LEU A 617 -21.04 8.66 -23.04
CA LEU A 617 -22.08 7.63 -22.98
C LEU A 617 -22.58 7.14 -24.34
N PHE A 618 -22.59 8.01 -25.36
CA PHE A 618 -23.30 7.78 -26.63
C PHE A 618 -22.49 8.14 -27.88
N GLY A 619 -21.33 8.77 -27.72
CA GLY A 619 -20.46 9.09 -28.86
C GLY A 619 -19.95 7.84 -29.55
N ASN A 620 -19.79 7.91 -30.87
CA ASN A 620 -19.12 6.85 -31.63
C ASN A 620 -17.60 6.88 -31.38
N GLU A 621 -16.88 5.83 -31.79
CA GLU A 621 -15.44 5.72 -31.53
C GLU A 621 -14.60 6.81 -32.21
N ALA A 622 -15.01 7.32 -33.37
CA ALA A 622 -14.33 8.43 -34.03
C ALA A 622 -14.47 9.73 -33.23
N GLN A 623 -15.70 10.04 -32.78
CA GLN A 623 -16.00 11.20 -31.93
C GLN A 623 -15.25 11.12 -30.59
N LYS A 624 -15.24 9.94 -29.93
CA LYS A 624 -14.51 9.73 -28.67
C LYS A 624 -13.02 10.00 -28.84
N ARG A 625 -12.38 9.36 -29.83
CA ARG A 625 -10.95 9.53 -30.15
C ARG A 625 -10.61 10.97 -30.50
N ARG A 626 -11.49 11.69 -31.20
CA ARG A 626 -11.29 13.09 -31.60
C ARG A 626 -11.36 14.06 -30.42
N TYR A 627 -12.33 13.89 -29.52
CA TYR A 627 -12.67 14.91 -28.52
C TYR A 627 -12.28 14.57 -27.08
N LEU A 628 -12.36 13.31 -26.64
CA LEU A 628 -12.10 12.96 -25.24
C LEU A 628 -10.66 13.28 -24.77
N PRO A 629 -9.59 13.10 -25.57
CA PRO A 629 -8.24 13.51 -25.15
C PRO A 629 -8.09 15.02 -24.92
N LYS A 630 -8.71 15.84 -25.77
CA LYS A 630 -8.71 17.32 -25.64
C LYS A 630 -9.53 17.81 -24.45
N LEU A 631 -10.57 17.06 -24.10
CA LEU A 631 -11.39 17.33 -22.92
C LEU A 631 -10.67 16.90 -21.64
N ALA A 632 -10.00 15.74 -21.65
CA ALA A 632 -9.28 15.21 -20.49
C ALA A 632 -8.10 16.08 -20.06
N SER A 633 -7.33 16.60 -21.02
CA SER A 633 -6.27 17.59 -20.79
C SER A 633 -6.82 18.98 -20.42
N GLY A 634 -8.10 19.23 -20.64
CA GLY A 634 -8.71 20.55 -20.56
C GLY A 634 -8.20 21.53 -21.63
N GLU A 635 -7.59 21.05 -22.73
CA GLU A 635 -7.34 21.86 -23.94
C GLU A 635 -8.65 22.51 -24.38
N ASN A 636 -9.70 21.69 -24.52
CA ASN A 636 -11.07 22.14 -24.75
C ASN A 636 -11.87 22.09 -23.45
N ILE A 637 -12.63 23.15 -23.14
CA ILE A 637 -13.60 23.11 -22.04
C ILE A 637 -14.99 22.75 -22.60
N ALA A 638 -15.70 21.82 -21.94
CA ALA A 638 -17.07 21.45 -22.28
C ALA A 638 -18.14 22.32 -21.58
N ALA A 639 -19.22 22.61 -22.31
CA ALA A 639 -20.45 23.23 -21.83
C ALA A 639 -21.70 22.43 -22.23
N PHE A 640 -22.78 22.59 -21.45
CA PHE A 640 -24.05 21.88 -21.63
C PHE A 640 -25.18 22.86 -21.97
N CYS A 641 -25.67 22.80 -23.21
CA CYS A 641 -26.53 23.81 -23.82
C CYS A 641 -27.99 23.35 -23.93
N LEU A 642 -28.68 23.25 -22.80
CA LEU A 642 -30.10 22.88 -22.73
C LEU A 642 -31.02 24.09 -22.49
N THR A 643 -30.78 24.83 -21.41
CA THR A 643 -31.64 25.88 -20.85
C THR A 643 -31.91 27.04 -21.81
N GLU A 644 -33.16 27.53 -21.82
CA GLU A 644 -33.64 28.62 -22.68
C GLU A 644 -34.42 29.65 -21.86
N PRO A 645 -34.55 30.92 -22.33
CA PRO A 645 -35.25 31.98 -21.59
C PRO A 645 -36.69 31.64 -21.18
N GLY A 646 -37.41 30.84 -21.98
CA GLY A 646 -38.81 30.49 -21.76
C GLY A 646 -39.07 29.09 -21.21
N SER A 647 -38.04 28.26 -20.97
CA SER A 647 -38.21 26.82 -20.66
C SER A 647 -38.03 26.46 -19.19
N GLY A 648 -37.32 27.29 -18.43
CA GLY A 648 -37.07 27.05 -17.00
C GLY A 648 -36.49 25.66 -16.73
N SER A 649 -37.16 24.89 -15.87
CA SER A 649 -36.81 23.50 -15.54
C SER A 649 -37.42 22.43 -16.46
N ASP A 650 -38.33 22.78 -17.37
CA ASP A 650 -38.93 21.81 -18.29
C ASP A 650 -38.11 21.68 -19.57
N ALA A 651 -37.21 20.69 -19.57
CA ALA A 651 -36.41 20.33 -20.73
C ALA A 651 -37.24 20.00 -21.99
N PHE A 652 -38.50 19.57 -21.88
CA PHE A 652 -39.34 19.26 -23.05
C PHE A 652 -39.95 20.51 -23.70
N SER A 653 -40.02 21.64 -22.98
CA SER A 653 -40.55 22.90 -23.50
C SER A 653 -39.62 23.68 -24.42
N ILE A 654 -38.36 23.23 -24.61
CA ILE A 654 -37.37 23.95 -25.44
C ILE A 654 -37.89 24.25 -26.85
N LYS A 655 -37.54 25.43 -27.37
CA LYS A 655 -37.93 25.95 -28.68
C LYS A 655 -36.80 25.94 -29.70
N THR A 656 -35.53 25.82 -29.28
CA THR A 656 -34.40 25.66 -30.22
C THR A 656 -34.70 24.47 -31.14
N SER A 657 -34.70 24.70 -32.44
CA SER A 657 -34.98 23.70 -33.48
C SER A 657 -33.70 23.30 -34.21
N ALA A 658 -33.72 22.11 -34.80
CA ALA A 658 -32.71 21.60 -35.71
C ALA A 658 -33.41 21.03 -36.96
N ARG A 659 -33.28 21.73 -38.09
CA ARG A 659 -33.81 21.29 -39.38
C ARG A 659 -32.71 20.58 -40.16
N ARG A 660 -32.99 19.42 -40.77
CA ARG A 660 -32.06 18.80 -41.72
C ARG A 660 -32.12 19.52 -43.07
N ASP A 661 -30.98 19.67 -43.71
CA ASP A 661 -30.80 20.32 -44.99
C ASP A 661 -29.63 19.63 -45.71
N GLY A 662 -29.92 18.87 -46.77
CA GLY A 662 -28.94 17.97 -47.40
C GLY A 662 -28.27 17.02 -46.39
N ASP A 663 -26.94 16.97 -46.43
CA ASP A 663 -26.11 16.23 -45.47
C ASP A 663 -25.88 16.98 -44.15
N PHE A 664 -26.59 18.06 -43.87
CA PHE A 664 -26.36 18.85 -42.67
C PHE A 664 -27.60 19.19 -41.85
N TYR A 665 -27.39 19.77 -40.67
CA TYR A 665 -28.44 20.38 -39.86
C TYR A 665 -28.30 21.91 -39.84
N VAL A 666 -29.38 22.61 -39.54
CA VAL A 666 -29.41 24.04 -39.23
C VAL A 666 -30.07 24.19 -37.86
N LEU A 667 -29.28 24.59 -36.86
CA LEU A 667 -29.77 24.87 -35.51
C LEU A 667 -30.19 26.34 -35.41
N ASN A 668 -31.38 26.59 -34.84
CA ASN A 668 -31.91 27.95 -34.62
C ASN A 668 -32.56 28.04 -33.24
N GLY A 669 -32.10 28.99 -32.40
CA GLY A 669 -32.65 29.24 -31.08
C GLY A 669 -31.73 30.04 -30.16
N GLN A 670 -32.14 30.16 -28.90
CA GLN A 670 -31.40 30.90 -27.88
C GLN A 670 -31.22 30.06 -26.61
N LYS A 671 -29.98 29.97 -26.14
CA LYS A 671 -29.61 29.31 -24.88
C LYS A 671 -29.22 30.36 -23.83
N LEU A 672 -29.53 30.07 -22.56
CA LEU A 672 -29.41 30.99 -21.43
C LEU A 672 -28.92 30.23 -20.18
N TRP A 673 -28.12 30.86 -19.32
CA TRP A 673 -27.54 30.25 -18.10
C TRP A 673 -26.61 29.05 -18.39
N ILE A 674 -25.79 29.17 -19.44
CA ILE A 674 -24.87 28.09 -19.81
C ILE A 674 -23.57 28.21 -19.00
N THR A 675 -23.42 27.36 -18.00
CA THR A 675 -22.15 27.17 -17.26
C THR A 675 -21.04 26.79 -18.24
N ASN A 676 -19.85 27.36 -18.03
CA ASN A 676 -18.70 27.33 -18.94
C ASN A 676 -18.92 28.02 -20.31
N GLY A 677 -20.11 28.57 -20.61
CA GLY A 677 -20.48 28.99 -21.96
C GLY A 677 -19.56 30.02 -22.63
N GLY A 678 -18.96 30.96 -21.88
CA GLY A 678 -18.02 31.94 -22.44
C GLY A 678 -16.57 31.42 -22.63
N ILE A 679 -16.24 30.30 -21.97
CA ILE A 679 -14.89 29.70 -21.95
C ILE A 679 -14.82 28.32 -22.62
N ALA A 680 -15.92 27.85 -23.18
CA ALA A 680 -16.02 26.50 -23.75
C ALA A 680 -15.64 26.45 -25.23
N ASP A 681 -15.09 25.30 -25.61
CA ASP A 681 -14.66 24.98 -26.98
C ASP A 681 -15.45 23.80 -27.54
N PHE A 682 -16.11 23.05 -26.65
CA PHE A 682 -17.00 21.93 -26.92
C PHE A 682 -18.36 22.16 -26.27
N TYR A 683 -19.45 22.07 -27.03
CA TYR A 683 -20.81 22.32 -26.56
C TYR A 683 -21.70 21.13 -26.88
N THR A 684 -22.35 20.54 -25.88
CA THR A 684 -23.46 19.60 -26.11
C THR A 684 -24.77 20.39 -26.19
N VAL A 685 -25.24 20.67 -27.40
CA VAL A 685 -26.43 21.51 -27.67
C VAL A 685 -27.67 20.66 -27.85
N PHE A 686 -28.76 21.00 -27.16
CA PHE A 686 -30.05 20.31 -27.26
C PHE A 686 -31.04 21.11 -28.10
N ALA A 687 -31.57 20.47 -29.15
CA ALA A 687 -32.52 21.08 -30.07
C ALA A 687 -33.61 20.09 -30.50
N LYS A 688 -34.80 20.58 -30.86
CA LYS A 688 -35.90 19.78 -31.40
C LYS A 688 -35.71 19.52 -32.89
N THR A 689 -35.54 18.25 -33.27
CA THR A 689 -35.37 17.89 -34.68
C THR A 689 -36.69 17.87 -35.44
N THR A 690 -36.69 18.43 -36.64
CA THR A 690 -37.73 18.23 -37.66
C THR A 690 -37.21 17.23 -38.69
N LEU A 691 -37.66 15.98 -38.62
CA LEU A 691 -37.27 14.87 -39.50
C LEU A 691 -38.51 14.07 -39.93
N ASP A 692 -38.38 13.36 -41.05
CA ASP A 692 -39.44 13.14 -42.06
C ASP A 692 -40.51 12.08 -41.73
N THR A 693 -40.77 11.79 -40.45
CA THR A 693 -41.83 10.86 -40.03
C THR A 693 -42.70 11.41 -38.91
N ALA A 694 -43.98 11.06 -38.92
CA ALA A 694 -44.97 11.52 -37.93
C ALA A 694 -44.58 11.18 -36.48
N GLU A 695 -43.85 10.08 -36.27
CA GLU A 695 -43.37 9.65 -34.97
C GLU A 695 -42.17 10.46 -34.44
N GLN A 696 -41.46 11.22 -35.28
CA GLN A 696 -40.20 11.89 -34.92
C GLN A 696 -40.33 13.39 -34.67
N LYS A 697 -41.41 14.02 -35.14
CA LYS A 697 -41.66 15.46 -35.06
C LYS A 697 -41.69 15.96 -33.61
N GLY A 698 -40.71 16.81 -33.24
CA GLY A 698 -40.67 17.48 -31.94
C GLY A 698 -39.83 16.81 -30.85
N LYS A 699 -39.13 15.71 -31.16
CA LYS A 699 -38.17 15.06 -30.24
C LYS A 699 -36.89 15.87 -30.08
N ILE A 700 -36.23 15.73 -28.93
CA ILE A 700 -35.01 16.45 -28.56
C ILE A 700 -33.78 15.60 -28.89
N THR A 701 -32.83 16.21 -29.60
CA THR A 701 -31.57 15.60 -30.03
C THR A 701 -30.40 16.42 -29.48
N ALA A 702 -29.32 15.74 -29.10
CA ALA A 702 -28.07 16.35 -28.69
C ALA A 702 -27.09 16.45 -29.88
N PHE A 703 -26.39 17.57 -29.98
CA PHE A 703 -25.40 17.87 -31.02
C PHE A 703 -24.07 18.28 -30.37
N ILE A 704 -22.94 17.77 -30.88
CA ILE A 704 -21.61 18.31 -30.60
C ILE A 704 -21.45 19.54 -31.45
N VAL A 705 -21.21 20.69 -30.83
CA VAL A 705 -20.87 21.92 -31.53
C VAL A 705 -19.55 22.46 -31.00
N THR A 706 -18.65 22.88 -31.89
CA THR A 706 -17.37 23.48 -31.50
C THR A 706 -17.45 25.00 -31.52
N ARG A 707 -16.52 25.69 -30.84
CA ARG A 707 -16.47 27.17 -30.85
C ARG A 707 -16.27 27.77 -32.23
N ALA A 708 -15.56 27.08 -33.14
CA ALA A 708 -15.37 27.53 -34.52
C ALA A 708 -16.69 27.64 -35.33
N ALA A 709 -17.71 26.86 -34.95
CA ALA A 709 -19.04 26.92 -35.56
C ALA A 709 -19.91 28.10 -35.06
N GLN A 710 -19.49 28.84 -34.02
CA GLN A 710 -20.24 30.00 -33.49
C GLN A 710 -19.81 31.31 -34.16
N ALA A 711 -20.78 32.03 -34.75
CA ALA A 711 -20.62 33.45 -35.09
C ALA A 711 -20.98 34.34 -33.87
N PRO A 712 -20.33 35.49 -33.66
CA PRO A 712 -20.28 36.12 -32.34
C PRO A 712 -21.50 36.97 -31.99
N SER A 713 -22.23 36.56 -30.94
CA SER A 713 -22.99 37.48 -30.08
C SER A 713 -23.06 37.01 -28.63
N ALA A 714 -21.93 36.53 -28.09
CA ALA A 714 -21.79 36.30 -26.66
C ALA A 714 -21.68 37.67 -25.94
N ARG A 715 -22.69 38.02 -25.13
CA ARG A 715 -22.55 39.06 -24.12
C ARG A 715 -22.04 38.41 -22.84
N ASP A 716 -20.74 38.48 -22.61
CA ASP A 716 -20.13 37.94 -21.41
C ASP A 716 -20.50 38.77 -20.17
N ARG A 717 -20.99 38.08 -19.14
CA ARG A 717 -20.82 38.49 -17.74
C ARG A 717 -20.26 37.30 -16.98
N ALA A 718 -19.05 37.48 -16.46
CA ALA A 718 -18.31 36.46 -15.75
C ALA A 718 -18.95 36.24 -14.36
N CYS A 719 -19.96 35.37 -14.34
CA CYS A 719 -20.50 34.58 -13.22
C CYS A 719 -21.85 33.97 -13.69
N GLY A 720 -21.81 32.74 -14.21
CA GLY A 720 -22.98 31.89 -14.47
C GLY A 720 -24.00 32.33 -15.53
N ARG A 721 -23.84 33.47 -16.20
CA ARG A 721 -24.83 34.00 -17.17
C ARG A 721 -24.23 34.38 -18.53
N ALA A 722 -23.95 33.36 -19.34
CA ALA A 722 -23.81 33.51 -20.79
C ALA A 722 -25.19 33.44 -21.49
N GLN A 723 -25.41 34.34 -22.45
CA GLN A 723 -26.41 34.19 -23.52
C GLN A 723 -25.70 33.71 -24.78
N ALA A 724 -26.16 32.59 -25.35
CA ALA A 724 -25.77 32.15 -26.69
C ALA A 724 -27.00 32.28 -27.60
N VAL A 725 -26.97 33.27 -28.49
CA VAL A 725 -27.94 33.47 -29.57
C VAL A 725 -27.33 32.90 -30.84
N TRP A 726 -28.09 32.10 -31.59
CA TRP A 726 -27.69 31.58 -32.90
C TRP A 726 -28.49 32.33 -33.98
N PRO A 727 -27.91 33.35 -34.65
CA PRO A 727 -28.51 33.94 -35.83
C PRO A 727 -28.60 32.92 -36.97
N SER A 728 -29.50 33.15 -37.91
CA SER A 728 -29.79 32.24 -39.02
C SER A 728 -28.58 31.94 -39.91
N ALA A 729 -28.47 30.66 -40.29
CA ALA A 729 -27.60 30.06 -41.33
C ALA A 729 -26.11 29.89 -41.00
N ARG A 730 -25.75 28.70 -40.50
CA ARG A 730 -24.50 27.96 -40.84
C ARG A 730 -24.78 26.46 -40.89
N GLU A 731 -23.97 25.75 -41.68
CA GLU A 731 -24.17 24.36 -42.11
C GLU A 731 -23.39 23.38 -41.22
N LEU A 732 -23.96 22.21 -40.93
CA LEU A 732 -23.55 21.28 -39.87
C LEU A 732 -23.53 19.79 -40.34
N ARG A 733 -22.44 19.33 -41.00
CA ARG A 733 -22.39 18.03 -41.72
C ARG A 733 -22.67 16.78 -40.87
N GLN A 734 -23.29 15.78 -41.49
CA GLN A 734 -23.57 14.45 -40.98
C GLN A 734 -22.43 13.49 -41.35
N ASP A 735 -21.85 12.82 -40.37
CA ASP A 735 -20.86 11.76 -40.57
C ASP A 735 -21.56 10.45 -40.98
N GLN A 736 -21.19 9.87 -42.14
CA GLN A 736 -21.76 8.61 -42.64
C GLN A 736 -21.05 7.39 -42.02
N GLY A 737 -21.16 7.27 -40.71
CA GLY A 737 -20.84 6.02 -39.99
C GLY A 737 -22.08 5.15 -39.85
N GLU A 738 -22.11 3.99 -40.51
CA GLU A 738 -23.17 2.99 -40.36
C GLU A 738 -23.24 2.44 -38.92
N ALA A 739 -24.09 3.05 -38.10
CA ALA A 739 -24.53 2.43 -36.85
C ALA A 739 -25.49 1.27 -37.18
N ARG A 740 -24.96 0.05 -37.32
CA ARG A 740 -25.76 -1.17 -37.50
C ARG A 740 -26.80 -1.28 -36.38
N ALA A 741 -28.07 -1.37 -36.78
CA ALA A 741 -29.21 -1.39 -35.87
C ALA A 741 -29.49 -2.80 -35.30
N ASP A 742 -28.49 -3.41 -34.67
CA ASP A 742 -28.64 -4.58 -33.79
C ASP A 742 -28.34 -4.15 -32.36
N GLY A 743 -29.37 -3.79 -31.58
CA GLY A 743 -29.15 -3.27 -30.23
C GLY A 743 -30.36 -2.63 -29.52
N ASP A 744 -31.21 -3.49 -28.96
CA ASP A 744 -31.64 -3.40 -27.55
C ASP A 744 -32.46 -2.20 -27.02
N GLU A 745 -33.70 -2.52 -26.59
CA GLU A 745 -34.63 -1.71 -25.79
C GLU A 745 -33.99 -0.91 -24.60
N PRO A 746 -32.96 -1.43 -23.88
CA PRO A 746 -32.21 -0.67 -22.87
C PRO A 746 -31.67 0.70 -23.31
N LEU A 747 -31.32 0.91 -24.58
CA LEU A 747 -30.74 2.18 -25.04
C LEU A 747 -31.74 3.34 -24.89
N ARG A 748 -32.99 3.09 -25.27
CA ARG A 748 -34.12 4.03 -25.19
C ARG A 748 -34.44 4.39 -23.74
N GLN A 749 -34.43 3.39 -22.85
CA GLN A 749 -34.65 3.58 -21.42
C GLN A 749 -33.57 4.44 -20.77
N ARG A 750 -32.30 4.33 -21.20
CA ARG A 750 -31.17 5.09 -20.63
C ARG A 750 -31.19 6.59 -20.98
N VAL A 751 -31.57 6.96 -22.21
CA VAL A 751 -31.75 8.38 -22.59
C VAL A 751 -32.95 9.00 -21.85
N ALA A 752 -34.06 8.26 -21.75
CA ALA A 752 -35.21 8.68 -20.95
C ALA A 752 -34.87 8.78 -19.45
N LEU A 753 -34.03 7.88 -18.93
CA LEU A 753 -33.55 7.93 -17.55
C LEU A 753 -32.63 9.13 -17.30
N LEU A 754 -31.74 9.49 -18.23
CA LEU A 754 -30.90 10.69 -18.12
C LEU A 754 -31.77 11.95 -18.02
N LEU A 755 -32.76 12.10 -18.91
CA LEU A 755 -33.68 13.25 -18.90
C LEU A 755 -34.60 13.24 -17.65
N ARG A 756 -35.05 12.07 -17.17
CA ARG A 756 -35.84 11.95 -15.93
C ARG A 756 -35.02 12.20 -14.66
N LEU A 757 -33.76 11.76 -14.61
CA LEU A 757 -32.81 12.07 -13.53
C LEU A 757 -32.50 13.57 -13.49
N LEU A 758 -32.40 14.20 -14.66
CA LEU A 758 -32.31 15.66 -14.75
C LEU A 758 -33.59 16.32 -14.21
N GLN A 759 -34.80 15.91 -14.61
CA GLN A 759 -36.06 16.43 -14.04
C GLN A 759 -36.17 16.23 -12.51
N HIS A 760 -35.73 15.08 -11.98
CA HIS A 760 -35.67 14.85 -10.53
C HIS A 760 -34.64 15.74 -9.84
N ARG A 761 -33.51 16.05 -10.49
CA ARG A 761 -32.56 17.07 -10.00
C ARG A 761 -33.08 18.49 -10.18
N SER A 762 -33.89 18.82 -11.19
CA SER A 762 -34.48 20.16 -11.36
C SER A 762 -35.38 20.54 -10.20
N ARG A 763 -36.09 19.57 -9.60
CA ARG A 763 -36.88 19.77 -8.37
C ARG A 763 -36.03 20.10 -7.12
N GLY A 764 -34.70 19.96 -7.18
CA GLY A 764 -33.76 20.43 -6.15
C GLY A 764 -32.69 21.42 -6.64
N GLY A 765 -32.62 21.68 -7.96
CA GLY A 765 -31.57 22.46 -8.61
C GLY A 765 -31.96 23.89 -8.98
N GLY A 766 -33.26 24.21 -8.98
CA GLY A 766 -33.75 25.57 -9.22
C GLY A 766 -33.59 26.56 -8.06
N LEU A 767 -33.01 26.13 -6.92
CA LEU A 767 -33.03 26.86 -5.64
C LEU A 767 -31.65 27.26 -5.08
N LEU A 768 -30.55 27.02 -5.82
CA LEU A 768 -29.21 27.49 -5.45
C LEU A 768 -28.84 28.84 -6.08
N GLY A 769 -29.85 29.59 -6.53
CA GLY A 769 -29.73 30.89 -7.21
C GLY A 769 -30.38 32.06 -6.48
N GLY A 770 -30.49 32.04 -5.14
CA GLY A 770 -30.86 33.21 -4.36
C GLY A 770 -31.71 32.95 -3.10
N ARG A 771 -31.20 33.42 -1.96
CA ARG A 771 -31.87 33.64 -0.65
C ARG A 771 -32.41 32.43 0.14
N SER A 772 -31.66 32.15 1.21
CA SER A 772 -32.10 31.69 2.53
C SER A 772 -32.52 30.22 2.72
N CYS A 773 -31.67 29.49 3.45
CA CYS A 773 -32.08 28.38 4.32
C CYS A 773 -31.53 28.64 5.72
N TYR A 774 -32.33 29.32 6.55
CA TYR A 774 -32.20 29.30 8.01
C TYR A 774 -33.13 28.19 8.52
N GLN A 775 -32.66 27.42 9.52
CA GLN A 775 -33.34 26.25 10.12
C GLN A 775 -33.54 25.05 9.15
N GLY A 776 -33.26 23.81 9.54
CA GLY A 776 -32.60 23.35 10.75
C GLY A 776 -32.71 21.84 10.93
N LEU A 777 -31.57 21.14 10.95
CA LEU A 777 -31.44 19.82 11.55
C LEU A 777 -30.02 19.70 12.12
N GLN A 778 -29.91 19.70 13.44
CA GLN A 778 -28.64 19.78 14.14
C GLN A 778 -27.94 18.42 14.16
N PHE A 779 -26.68 18.38 13.72
CA PHE A 779 -25.68 17.54 14.37
C PHE A 779 -24.62 18.46 14.96
N ARG A 780 -24.41 18.37 16.28
CA ARG A 780 -23.39 19.16 16.99
C ARG A 780 -22.00 18.67 16.59
N GLY A 781 -21.21 19.55 15.97
CA GLY A 781 -19.83 19.28 15.59
C GLY A 781 -19.03 20.53 15.21
N GLY A 782 -19.46 21.70 15.69
CA GLY A 782 -18.82 22.98 15.40
C GLY A 782 -17.68 23.29 16.36
N VAL A 783 -16.46 22.88 16.01
CA VAL A 783 -15.24 23.57 16.49
C VAL A 783 -15.16 24.89 15.73
N GLU A 784 -15.10 26.02 16.43
CA GLU A 784 -14.70 27.27 15.80
C GLU A 784 -13.72 28.04 16.69
N ARG A 785 -12.65 28.54 16.06
CA ARG A 785 -11.61 29.35 16.70
C ARG A 785 -11.96 30.81 16.46
N HIS A 786 -11.85 31.68 17.47
CA HIS A 786 -10.79 32.70 17.44
C HIS A 786 -10.58 33.46 18.76
N ARG A 787 -9.38 34.05 18.85
CA ARG A 787 -8.80 34.75 20.00
C ARG A 787 -9.43 36.14 20.26
N ARG A 788 -9.51 36.53 21.55
CA ARG A 788 -9.04 37.80 22.18
C ARG A 788 -10.07 38.39 23.16
N GLY A 789 -9.58 39.01 24.23
CA GLY A 789 -10.35 39.92 25.10
C GLY A 789 -10.45 39.40 26.54
N ALA A 790 -10.16 40.26 27.51
CA ALA A 790 -10.13 39.95 28.93
C ALA A 790 -11.33 40.54 29.70
N ALA A 791 -11.36 40.25 31.00
CA ALA A 791 -12.09 40.93 32.08
C ALA A 791 -13.57 40.56 32.34
N ASP A 792 -13.75 39.87 33.48
CA ASP A 792 -14.57 40.31 34.62
C ASP A 792 -16.03 40.77 34.37
N ARG A 793 -17.00 39.95 34.84
CA ARG A 793 -17.79 40.27 36.07
C ARG A 793 -18.82 39.21 36.45
N ARG A 794 -19.04 39.08 37.76
CA ARG A 794 -20.16 38.33 38.37
C ARG A 794 -21.46 39.15 38.29
N ARG A 795 -22.61 38.50 38.09
CA ARG A 795 -23.74 38.43 39.07
C ARG A 795 -24.96 37.65 38.56
N HIS A 796 -25.73 37.13 39.52
CA HIS A 796 -26.96 36.34 39.34
C HIS A 796 -28.25 37.17 39.35
N GLY A 797 -29.35 36.55 38.90
CA GLY A 797 -30.73 36.87 39.30
C GLY A 797 -31.50 37.75 38.31
N LEU A 798 -32.83 37.66 38.18
CA LEU A 798 -33.85 36.90 38.94
C LEU A 798 -35.18 36.79 38.15
N HIS A 799 -36.10 35.95 38.68
CA HIS A 799 -37.57 35.86 38.49
C HIS A 799 -38.10 34.89 37.40
N ALA A 800 -39.22 34.16 37.57
CA ALA A 800 -40.19 33.99 38.68
C ALA A 800 -40.81 32.55 38.61
N ARG A 801 -41.17 31.87 39.72
CA ARG A 801 -42.54 31.74 40.33
C ARG A 801 -43.68 31.35 39.35
N ALA A 802 -44.63 30.44 39.66
CA ALA A 802 -44.93 29.67 40.88
C ALA A 802 -45.90 28.47 40.65
N ALA A 803 -45.83 27.47 41.54
CA ALA A 803 -46.91 26.72 42.26
C ALA A 803 -48.04 25.98 41.46
N LEU A 804 -48.71 24.90 41.95
CA LEU A 804 -49.15 24.54 43.32
C LEU A 804 -49.23 22.99 43.54
N ARG A 805 -48.84 22.53 44.77
CA ARG A 805 -49.52 21.67 45.79
C ARG A 805 -50.27 20.36 45.38
N ALA A 806 -50.42 19.31 46.22
CA ALA A 806 -49.96 18.90 47.59
C ALA A 806 -49.98 17.33 47.63
N SER A 807 -49.71 16.55 48.68
CA SER A 807 -49.72 16.72 50.16
C SER A 807 -48.79 15.69 50.88
N ASP A 808 -48.86 15.56 52.21
CA ASP A 808 -47.69 15.41 53.10
C ASP A 808 -47.71 14.23 54.11
N ALA A 809 -46.50 13.85 54.57
CA ALA A 809 -46.11 13.28 55.89
C ALA A 809 -46.66 11.93 56.47
N ARG A 810 -45.75 11.07 57.01
CA ARG A 810 -45.41 10.92 58.47
C ARG A 810 -44.63 9.62 58.86
N HIS A 811 -43.47 9.81 59.54
CA HIS A 811 -42.86 9.03 60.66
C HIS A 811 -42.42 7.52 60.56
N PRO A 812 -41.59 7.00 61.52
CA PRO A 812 -40.66 5.85 61.34
C PRO A 812 -40.91 4.64 62.27
N HIS A 813 -40.11 3.55 62.17
CA HIS A 813 -39.65 2.69 63.30
C HIS A 813 -38.62 1.59 62.85
N GLN A 814 -37.88 1.03 63.82
CA GLN A 814 -36.92 -0.12 63.81
C GLN A 814 -37.60 -1.39 64.43
N PRO A 815 -36.98 -2.58 64.67
CA PRO A 815 -35.81 -3.30 64.11
C PRO A 815 -36.07 -4.86 63.91
N HIS A 816 -35.02 -5.72 63.97
CA HIS A 816 -35.01 -7.20 64.17
C HIS A 816 -35.31 -8.13 62.94
N LEU A 817 -34.82 -9.39 62.80
CA LEU A 817 -33.85 -10.24 63.54
C LEU A 817 -33.25 -11.38 62.66
N ARG A 818 -32.05 -11.84 63.07
CA ARG A 818 -31.22 -13.05 62.84
C ARG A 818 -31.78 -14.38 62.26
N GLY A 819 -30.83 -15.17 61.71
CA GLY A 819 -30.74 -16.65 61.80
C GLY A 819 -30.79 -17.40 60.45
N ASP A 820 -30.04 -18.49 60.21
CA ASP A 820 -28.85 -19.03 60.92
C ASP A 820 -28.04 -20.00 60.01
N GLU A 821 -26.90 -20.48 60.50
CA GLU A 821 -25.83 -21.23 59.77
C GLU A 821 -26.17 -22.68 59.34
N ARG A 822 -25.31 -23.25 58.46
CA ARG A 822 -24.62 -24.55 58.70
C ARG A 822 -23.46 -24.88 57.73
N ASP A 823 -22.26 -24.98 58.28
CA ASP A 823 -21.09 -25.77 57.82
C ASP A 823 -21.15 -27.17 58.51
N PRO A 824 -20.42 -28.24 58.09
CA PRO A 824 -19.08 -28.49 58.70
C PRO A 824 -18.04 -29.33 57.90
N ALA A 825 -16.75 -29.17 58.25
CA ALA A 825 -15.72 -30.21 58.59
C ALA A 825 -14.34 -30.10 57.87
N ALA A 826 -13.16 -30.48 58.42
CA ALA A 826 -12.70 -30.65 59.82
C ALA A 826 -11.15 -30.83 59.93
N VAL A 827 -10.52 -30.10 60.86
CA VAL A 827 -9.43 -30.49 61.82
C VAL A 827 -8.17 -31.29 61.40
N HIS A 828 -6.96 -30.73 61.65
CA HIS A 828 -5.93 -31.30 62.59
C HIS A 828 -4.73 -30.36 62.90
N ARG A 829 -3.90 -30.75 63.90
CA ARG A 829 -2.74 -30.03 64.50
C ARG A 829 -1.51 -30.99 64.59
N ALA A 830 -0.28 -30.66 65.03
CA ALA A 830 0.28 -29.53 65.81
C ALA A 830 1.82 -29.34 65.59
N ASP A 831 2.50 -28.67 66.55
CA ASP A 831 3.96 -28.60 66.84
C ASP A 831 4.91 -27.86 65.85
N ARG A 832 5.60 -26.76 66.24
CA ARG A 832 6.67 -26.51 67.26
C ARG A 832 8.05 -27.04 66.78
N ALA A 833 9.19 -26.32 66.87
CA ALA A 833 9.55 -24.94 67.27
C ALA A 833 10.99 -24.65 66.72
N ALA A 834 11.81 -23.64 67.06
CA ALA A 834 11.78 -22.57 68.07
C ALA A 834 12.78 -21.40 67.74
N GLU A 835 12.57 -20.24 68.37
CA GLU A 835 13.57 -19.26 68.90
C GLU A 835 14.59 -18.51 67.98
N ALA A 836 14.99 -17.25 68.26
CA ALA A 836 14.63 -16.34 69.36
C ALA A 836 14.95 -14.83 69.12
N ARG A 837 14.02 -13.94 69.59
CA ARG A 837 14.23 -12.66 70.36
C ARG A 837 14.93 -11.47 69.63
N ARG A 838 14.61 -10.17 69.82
CA ARG A 838 13.62 -9.31 70.56
C ARG A 838 13.60 -7.92 69.82
N VAL A 839 12.50 -7.23 69.47
CA VAL A 839 11.44 -6.54 70.26
C VAL A 839 11.89 -5.19 70.91
N PRO A 840 11.17 -4.04 70.81
CA PRO A 840 10.27 -3.51 69.75
C PRO A 840 10.33 -1.95 69.54
N GLU A 841 9.47 -1.40 68.67
CA GLU A 841 9.13 0.04 68.57
C GLU A 841 7.85 0.43 69.35
N GLY A 842 7.50 1.73 69.38
CA GLY A 842 6.15 2.17 69.76
C GLY A 842 5.72 3.56 69.26
N SER A 843 4.64 3.60 68.45
CA SER A 843 3.57 4.64 68.37
C SER A 843 3.93 6.14 68.10
N ARG A 844 3.13 6.96 67.38
CA ARG A 844 1.76 6.84 66.82
C ARG A 844 1.49 7.97 65.78
N GLN A 845 0.66 7.68 64.77
CA GLN A 845 -0.38 8.51 64.10
C GLN A 845 -0.21 10.03 63.80
N GLY A 846 -0.59 10.44 62.58
CA GLY A 846 -0.99 11.81 62.21
C GLY A 846 -1.24 11.97 60.69
N SER A 847 -2.27 12.72 60.27
CA SER A 847 -2.79 12.70 58.87
C SER A 847 -3.20 14.07 58.29
N VAL A 848 -3.06 14.21 56.96
CA VAL A 848 -3.79 15.12 56.02
C VAL A 848 -3.37 16.61 55.90
N GLU A 849 -3.52 17.12 54.67
CA GLU A 849 -3.07 18.39 54.06
C GLU A 849 -3.94 19.64 54.36
N LEU A 850 -3.45 20.85 54.01
CA LEU A 850 -4.28 22.01 53.59
C LEU A 850 -3.54 23.13 52.80
N ALA A 851 -4.00 23.35 51.55
CA ALA A 851 -4.17 24.57 50.72
C ALA A 851 -3.30 25.90 50.79
N GLN A 852 -2.83 26.31 49.58
CA GLN A 852 -2.92 27.64 48.88
C GLN A 852 -2.15 28.93 49.37
N GLY A 853 -1.71 29.77 48.39
CA GLY A 853 -0.85 31.00 48.53
C GLY A 853 -1.59 32.34 48.79
N PRO A 854 -1.07 33.57 48.43
CA PRO A 854 -0.28 33.93 47.21
C PRO A 854 0.76 35.11 47.30
N ASP A 855 1.28 35.55 46.13
CA ASP A 855 1.79 36.88 45.68
C ASP A 855 2.87 37.72 46.43
N GLN A 856 3.97 38.04 45.71
CA GLN A 856 4.36 39.41 45.26
C GLN A 856 5.65 39.35 44.38
N GLY A 857 5.90 40.35 43.52
CA GLY A 857 7.08 40.36 42.61
C GLY A 857 7.62 41.76 42.29
N ILE A 858 8.74 41.87 41.56
CA ILE A 858 9.33 43.14 41.10
C ILE A 858 10.17 43.04 39.79
N ARG A 859 10.04 44.11 39.00
CA ARG A 859 10.80 44.73 37.87
C ARG A 859 12.34 44.49 37.77
N ALA A 860 13.09 44.82 36.69
CA ALA A 860 12.83 45.14 35.27
C ALA A 860 14.17 45.30 34.45
N LEU A 861 14.04 45.63 33.16
CA LEU A 861 15.02 45.80 32.06
C LEU A 861 16.35 46.59 32.29
N ALA A 862 17.41 46.03 31.68
CA ALA A 862 18.47 46.62 30.81
C ALA A 862 19.11 48.00 31.10
N ARG A 863 20.46 48.08 31.06
CA ARG A 863 21.25 49.30 30.75
C ARG A 863 22.73 49.07 30.32
N ILE A 864 23.15 49.79 29.29
CA ILE A 864 24.46 50.48 29.08
C ILE A 864 25.69 49.70 28.54
N ARG A 865 26.58 50.48 27.89
CA ARG A 865 27.70 50.16 26.99
C ARG A 865 29.07 50.09 27.67
N ARG A 866 30.04 49.51 26.93
CA ARG A 866 31.52 49.68 26.95
C ARG A 866 32.27 49.16 28.18
N PRO A 867 33.46 48.62 27.92
CA PRO A 867 34.67 49.18 28.51
C PRO A 867 35.72 49.58 27.46
N GLU A 868 36.39 50.70 27.71
CA GLU A 868 37.71 51.05 27.15
C GLU A 868 38.63 51.32 28.34
N SER A 869 39.77 50.63 28.42
CA SER A 869 41.05 51.19 28.90
C SER A 869 42.15 50.12 28.85
N ALA A 870 43.28 50.47 28.22
CA ALA A 870 44.56 49.79 28.40
C ALA A 870 45.28 50.35 29.66
N PRO A 871 46.48 49.83 30.04
CA PRO A 871 47.68 50.44 29.45
C PRO A 871 48.93 49.52 29.26
N ASP A 872 49.84 50.03 28.42
CA ASP A 872 51.31 49.99 28.46
C ASP A 872 52.17 48.71 28.37
N ARG A 873 52.95 48.71 27.27
CA ARG A 873 54.43 48.61 27.13
C ARG A 873 55.18 47.28 26.97
N ALA A 874 56.16 47.39 26.06
CA ALA A 874 57.46 46.71 25.97
C ALA A 874 57.49 45.20 25.58
N ASP A 875 58.54 44.67 24.96
CA ASP A 875 59.51 45.20 23.95
C ASP A 875 60.27 43.98 23.36
N ALA A 876 60.88 44.10 22.18
CA ALA A 876 61.77 43.13 21.52
C ALA A 876 61.20 41.70 21.23
N GLY A 877 61.69 40.94 20.24
CA GLY A 877 62.62 41.28 19.16
C GLY A 877 63.21 40.02 18.47
N SER A 878 63.45 40.12 17.15
CA SER A 878 64.25 39.19 16.31
C SER A 878 63.73 37.76 16.05
N ALA A 879 64.11 37.04 14.98
CA ALA A 879 64.55 37.39 13.60
C ALA A 879 64.69 36.10 12.74
N LEU A 880 65.02 36.26 11.44
CA LEU A 880 65.37 35.26 10.41
C LEU A 880 64.14 34.60 9.73
N ARG A 881 63.81 34.88 8.45
CA ARG A 881 64.55 34.81 7.14
C ARG A 881 64.97 33.37 6.79
N ALA A 882 64.89 32.86 5.55
CA ALA A 882 64.61 33.45 4.22
C ALA A 882 64.12 32.29 3.28
N ASP A 883 63.71 32.41 2.00
CA ASP A 883 63.46 33.52 1.04
C ASP A 883 62.49 32.97 -0.05
N ALA A 884 61.57 33.73 -0.67
CA ALA A 884 61.69 34.71 -1.77
C ALA A 884 61.97 34.15 -3.19
N ALA A 885 60.95 34.17 -4.06
CA ALA A 885 60.95 34.62 -5.48
C ALA A 885 59.71 34.10 -6.25
N ASP A 886 59.19 34.73 -7.31
CA ASP A 886 59.08 36.14 -7.74
C ASP A 886 58.07 36.20 -8.94
N ARG A 887 57.61 37.40 -9.31
CA ARG A 887 56.95 37.80 -10.59
C ARG A 887 55.44 37.53 -10.71
N GLN A 888 54.60 38.57 -10.60
CA GLN A 888 54.32 39.68 -11.55
C GLN A 888 53.38 39.25 -12.70
N GLY A 889 52.31 39.98 -13.01
CA GLY A 889 51.84 41.23 -12.39
C GLY A 889 50.56 41.81 -13.05
N ALA A 890 50.28 43.09 -12.76
CA ALA A 890 49.21 43.95 -13.28
C ALA A 890 47.75 43.46 -13.05
N SER A 891 46.87 44.05 -12.22
CA SER A 891 46.57 45.46 -11.84
C SER A 891 46.17 46.35 -13.02
N HIS A 892 44.93 46.86 -13.10
CA HIS A 892 44.57 48.12 -12.43
C HIS A 892 43.06 48.51 -12.45
N PHE A 893 42.66 49.29 -11.42
CA PHE A 893 41.58 50.31 -11.26
C PHE A 893 40.18 50.16 -11.92
N ALA A 894 39.07 50.76 -11.41
CA ALA A 894 38.57 51.06 -10.05
C ALA A 894 37.15 51.69 -10.10
N ARG A 895 36.40 51.62 -8.98
CA ARG A 895 35.36 52.55 -8.45
C ARG A 895 34.82 53.66 -9.38
N ALA A 896 33.51 53.89 -9.56
CA ALA A 896 32.50 54.21 -8.53
C ALA A 896 31.13 54.51 -9.20
N GLY A 897 30.02 54.43 -8.45
CA GLY A 897 28.72 55.01 -8.85
C GLY A 897 27.50 54.40 -8.13
N ARG A 898 26.78 55.19 -7.31
CA ARG A 898 25.49 54.80 -6.70
C ARG A 898 24.31 55.51 -7.40
N VAL A 899 23.35 54.71 -7.90
CA VAL A 899 21.88 54.76 -7.63
C VAL A 899 21.24 56.17 -7.47
N PRO A 900 20.20 56.53 -8.29
CA PRO A 900 18.81 56.20 -7.91
C PRO A 900 17.76 55.93 -9.01
N GLY A 901 16.86 54.97 -8.71
CA GLY A 901 15.40 55.03 -8.92
C GLY A 901 14.78 55.16 -10.32
N GLY A 902 14.07 54.11 -10.78
CA GLY A 902 13.15 54.18 -11.92
C GLY A 902 12.29 52.92 -12.10
N ARG A 903 11.00 53.07 -12.44
CA ARG A 903 10.05 51.97 -12.72
C ARG A 903 9.90 51.76 -14.23
N GLY A 904 9.74 50.53 -14.72
CA GLY A 904 9.20 50.28 -16.08
C GLY A 904 9.74 49.03 -16.78
N PRO A 905 8.99 48.39 -17.70
CA PRO A 905 9.21 46.97 -18.06
C PRO A 905 9.91 46.75 -19.41
N GLY A 906 10.67 45.65 -19.53
CA GLY A 906 11.42 45.33 -20.76
C GLY A 906 11.94 43.90 -20.91
N ALA A 907 11.16 42.87 -20.53
CA ALA A 907 11.60 41.45 -20.61
C ALA A 907 10.65 40.53 -21.42
N GLY A 908 9.86 41.09 -22.35
CA GLY A 908 8.79 40.36 -23.06
C GLY A 908 9.13 39.78 -24.45
N ARG A 909 10.36 40.00 -24.98
CA ARG A 909 10.77 39.58 -26.34
C ARG A 909 11.71 38.38 -26.37
N ALA A 910 12.78 38.35 -25.55
CA ALA A 910 13.84 37.34 -25.65
C ALA A 910 13.40 35.88 -25.39
N LEU A 911 12.26 35.66 -24.72
CA LEU A 911 11.73 34.31 -24.45
C LEU A 911 10.80 33.75 -25.54
N ARG A 912 10.36 34.57 -26.51
CA ARG A 912 9.48 34.09 -27.60
C ARG A 912 10.27 33.38 -28.71
N ASP A 913 11.47 33.87 -29.00
CA ASP A 913 12.25 33.41 -30.15
C ASP A 913 12.88 32.02 -29.92
N VAL A 914 13.21 31.68 -28.66
CA VAL A 914 13.70 30.34 -28.28
C VAL A 914 12.60 29.28 -28.39
N ALA A 915 11.37 29.61 -27.99
CA ALA A 915 10.22 28.71 -28.11
C ALA A 915 9.83 28.45 -29.58
N ALA A 916 9.91 29.48 -30.44
CA ALA A 916 9.65 29.36 -31.87
C ALA A 916 10.65 28.43 -32.59
N GLN A 917 11.93 28.46 -32.20
CA GLN A 917 12.97 27.61 -32.79
C GLN A 917 12.81 26.12 -32.39
N ALA A 918 12.46 25.83 -31.13
CA ALA A 918 12.20 24.47 -30.68
C ALA A 918 11.01 23.82 -31.41
N TRP A 919 9.93 24.59 -31.64
CA TRP A 919 8.75 24.11 -32.36
C TRP A 919 9.00 23.89 -33.87
N ALA A 920 9.93 24.65 -34.47
CA ALA A 920 10.33 24.48 -35.87
C ALA A 920 11.19 23.21 -36.10
N GLN A 921 12.04 22.83 -35.15
CA GLN A 921 12.81 21.58 -35.23
C GLN A 921 11.92 20.34 -35.15
N HIS A 922 10.89 20.36 -34.29
CA HIS A 922 9.98 19.23 -34.12
C HIS A 922 9.19 18.87 -35.39
N ARG A 923 8.85 19.86 -36.24
CA ARG A 923 8.21 19.62 -37.55
C ARG A 923 9.15 19.05 -38.62
N ARG A 924 10.47 19.27 -38.52
CA ARG A 924 11.45 18.70 -39.47
C ARG A 924 11.81 17.24 -39.17
N ALA A 925 11.77 16.84 -37.90
CA ALA A 925 11.98 15.44 -37.50
C ALA A 925 10.85 14.49 -37.96
N ALA A 926 9.60 14.98 -38.05
CA ALA A 926 8.44 14.16 -38.43
C ALA A 926 8.31 13.87 -39.95
N ALA A 927 9.10 14.54 -40.81
CA ALA A 927 9.03 14.39 -42.26
C ALA A 927 10.14 13.50 -42.86
N ALA A 928 11.01 12.92 -42.02
CA ALA A 928 12.21 12.19 -42.44
C ALA A 928 12.17 10.70 -42.02
N SER A 929 11.17 9.96 -42.47
CA SER A 929 11.10 8.50 -42.28
C SER A 929 10.37 7.78 -43.42
N GLY A 930 10.93 7.92 -44.63
CA GLY A 930 10.71 6.97 -45.73
C GLY A 930 11.37 5.61 -45.48
N PRO A 931 10.95 4.53 -46.17
CA PRO A 931 11.02 3.17 -45.61
C PRO A 931 12.39 2.48 -45.74
N HIS A 932 12.79 1.76 -44.68
CA HIS A 932 13.97 0.90 -44.71
C HIS A 932 13.75 -0.43 -45.47
N ARG A 933 14.83 -0.87 -46.12
CA ARG A 933 14.87 -2.02 -47.05
C ARG A 933 14.66 -3.37 -46.35
N ARG A 934 13.95 -4.29 -47.02
CA ARG A 934 13.98 -5.73 -46.70
C ARG A 934 15.31 -6.36 -47.13
N HIS A 935 15.91 -7.18 -46.26
CA HIS A 935 16.85 -8.21 -46.70
C HIS A 935 16.14 -9.52 -47.05
N ARG A 936 16.79 -10.32 -47.90
CA ARG A 936 16.22 -11.47 -48.61
C ARG A 936 16.56 -12.78 -47.90
N HIS A 937 15.66 -13.77 -47.98
CA HIS A 937 16.06 -15.13 -48.34
C HIS A 937 15.07 -15.73 -49.36
N ARG A 938 15.62 -16.48 -50.32
CA ARG A 938 14.93 -17.29 -51.37
C ARG A 938 14.61 -18.68 -50.77
N SER A 939 13.78 -19.59 -51.30
CA SER A 939 12.95 -19.74 -52.54
C SER A 939 11.97 -20.91 -52.25
N ALA A 940 10.78 -21.04 -52.83
CA ALA A 940 10.50 -21.37 -54.25
C ALA A 940 9.02 -21.05 -54.64
N GLY A 941 8.71 -20.99 -55.95
CA GLY A 941 7.35 -20.76 -56.50
C GLY A 941 6.74 -22.01 -57.16
N PRO A 942 5.86 -21.91 -58.20
CA PRO A 942 5.38 -20.70 -58.90
C PRO A 942 3.88 -20.69 -59.35
N ARG A 943 3.48 -19.65 -60.12
CA ARG A 943 2.24 -19.46 -60.96
C ARG A 943 0.98 -18.94 -60.21
N ARG A 944 0.14 -18.02 -60.76
CA ARG A 944 0.20 -17.15 -61.97
C ARG A 944 -0.67 -15.87 -61.77
N ARG A 945 -0.40 -14.81 -62.55
CA ARG A 945 -1.04 -13.45 -62.62
C ARG A 945 -2.31 -13.45 -63.55
N PRO A 946 -3.15 -12.38 -63.75
CA PRO A 946 -2.79 -10.94 -63.94
C PRO A 946 -3.76 -9.80 -63.44
N ARG A 947 -3.24 -8.60 -63.12
CA ARG A 947 -3.36 -7.24 -63.77
C ARG A 947 -4.72 -6.51 -63.75
N PRO A 948 -4.69 -5.17 -63.57
CA PRO A 948 -5.14 -4.24 -64.62
C PRO A 948 -4.07 -3.23 -65.09
N HIS A 949 -4.39 -2.48 -66.14
CA HIS A 949 -3.60 -1.45 -66.87
C HIS A 949 -3.98 -0.01 -66.41
N ASP A 950 -3.05 0.96 -66.37
CA ASP A 950 -2.83 2.10 -67.33
C ASP A 950 -4.08 2.95 -67.67
N THR A 951 -4.08 4.28 -67.90
CA THR A 951 -3.09 5.37 -68.19
C THR A 951 -3.86 6.72 -68.07
N ASP A 952 -3.33 7.95 -67.92
CA ASP A 952 -2.03 8.58 -67.55
C ASP A 952 -2.27 10.14 -67.49
N HIS A 953 -1.23 10.92 -67.21
CA HIS A 953 -0.93 12.29 -67.68
C HIS A 953 -1.40 13.57 -66.92
N ARG A 954 -0.39 14.19 -66.29
CA ARG A 954 0.11 15.58 -66.47
C ARG A 954 -0.76 16.82 -66.12
N ALA A 955 -0.29 17.48 -65.05
CA ALA A 955 0.13 18.90 -64.99
C ALA A 955 -0.89 20.05 -65.15
N ALA A 956 -1.02 20.89 -64.10
CA ALA A 956 -0.50 22.27 -64.06
C ALA A 956 -0.66 22.91 -62.66
N ARG A 957 0.17 23.93 -62.35
CA ARG A 957 0.09 24.72 -61.09
C ARG A 957 -0.85 25.92 -61.25
N ARG A 958 -1.55 26.31 -60.17
CA ARG A 958 -1.70 27.72 -59.68
C ARG A 958 -2.62 27.81 -58.46
N GLY A 959 -2.37 28.80 -57.60
CA GLY A 959 -3.35 29.36 -56.67
C GLY A 959 -3.25 28.88 -55.23
N GLU A 960 -2.45 29.58 -54.42
CA GLU A 960 -2.62 29.55 -52.96
C GLU A 960 -3.89 30.34 -52.60
N GLY A 961 -4.78 29.71 -51.81
CA GLY A 961 -5.87 30.37 -51.11
C GLY A 961 -6.07 29.64 -49.79
N GLU A 962 -6.12 30.37 -48.68
CA GLU A 962 -6.31 29.78 -47.35
C GLU A 962 -7.69 29.09 -47.27
N GLU A 963 -7.68 27.77 -47.39
CA GLU A 963 -8.84 26.92 -47.12
C GLU A 963 -9.08 26.94 -45.60
N ARG A 964 -10.11 27.67 -45.17
CA ARG A 964 -10.49 27.74 -43.76
C ARG A 964 -11.23 26.46 -43.41
N ASP A 965 -10.67 25.66 -42.50
CA ASP A 965 -11.36 24.53 -41.87
C ASP A 965 -12.71 25.01 -41.29
N LEU A 966 -13.80 24.73 -42.01
CA LEU A 966 -15.18 25.05 -41.67
C LEU A 966 -16.02 23.78 -41.50
N ASP A 967 -15.40 22.73 -40.96
CA ASP A 967 -16.06 21.48 -40.58
C ASP A 967 -15.98 21.30 -39.04
N ASP A 968 -17.12 21.24 -38.35
CA ASP A 968 -17.33 20.47 -37.10
C ASP A 968 -18.69 20.77 -36.41
N VAL A 969 -19.73 20.01 -36.76
CA VAL A 969 -20.87 19.72 -35.87
C VAL A 969 -21.35 18.30 -36.11
N TYR A 970 -21.57 17.52 -35.05
CA TYR A 970 -21.95 16.12 -35.15
C TYR A 970 -23.19 15.78 -34.31
N VAL A 971 -23.99 14.82 -34.78
CA VAL A 971 -25.14 14.30 -34.03
C VAL A 971 -24.64 13.30 -32.97
N LEU A 972 -25.10 13.46 -31.72
CA LEU A 972 -24.72 12.60 -30.58
C LEU A 972 -25.69 11.44 -30.31
N LEU A 973 -26.90 11.49 -30.88
CA LEU A 973 -27.99 10.57 -30.55
C LEU A 973 -28.88 10.26 -31.75
N GLY A 974 -29.14 8.97 -31.99
CA GLY A 974 -30.22 8.50 -32.85
C GLY A 974 -31.39 7.93 -32.03
N ARG A 975 -32.60 8.44 -32.28
CA ARG A 975 -33.94 7.91 -31.92
C ARG A 975 -34.22 7.59 -30.42
N ALA A 976 -35.31 8.17 -29.92
CA ALA A 976 -36.02 7.68 -28.74
C ALA A 976 -37.53 7.73 -28.99
N ASP A 977 -38.27 6.65 -28.71
CA ASP A 977 -39.73 6.61 -28.84
C ASP A 977 -40.37 6.43 -27.46
N ALA A 978 -41.62 6.88 -27.31
CA ALA A 978 -42.38 6.73 -26.08
C ALA A 978 -43.83 6.37 -26.40
N HIS A 979 -44.33 5.24 -25.90
CA HIS A 979 -45.75 4.92 -25.93
C HIS A 979 -46.22 4.29 -24.61
N PRO A 980 -47.18 4.89 -23.88
CA PRO A 980 -47.61 4.42 -22.57
C PRO A 980 -48.85 3.50 -22.67
N ARG A 981 -48.67 2.17 -22.78
CA ARG A 981 -49.82 1.22 -22.62
C ARG A 981 -49.51 -0.26 -22.28
N GLN A 982 -48.25 -0.71 -22.22
CA GLN A 982 -47.94 -2.15 -22.19
C GLN A 982 -47.57 -2.74 -20.80
N LEU A 983 -47.53 -1.93 -19.73
CA LEU A 983 -47.11 -2.37 -18.38
C LEU A 983 -48.23 -2.97 -17.49
N ALA A 984 -49.45 -3.12 -18.01
CA ALA A 984 -50.61 -3.55 -17.21
C ALA A 984 -50.84 -5.09 -17.15
N ARG A 985 -50.16 -5.89 -17.98
CA ARG A 985 -50.46 -7.35 -18.11
C ARG A 985 -49.51 -8.32 -17.39
N GLN A 986 -48.38 -7.87 -16.84
CA GLN A 986 -47.41 -8.76 -16.17
C GLN A 986 -47.51 -8.83 -14.63
N ARG A 987 -48.50 -8.18 -13.99
CA ARG A 987 -48.70 -8.20 -12.53
C ARG A 987 -49.75 -9.21 -12.00
N ARG A 988 -50.18 -10.20 -12.79
CA ARG A 988 -51.21 -11.19 -12.40
C ARG A 988 -50.81 -12.67 -12.51
N ALA A 989 -49.52 -12.98 -12.63
CA ALA A 989 -49.05 -14.36 -12.76
C ALA A 989 -47.83 -14.67 -11.87
N GLN A 990 -47.95 -14.46 -10.55
CA GLN A 990 -46.98 -14.97 -9.55
C GLN A 990 -47.49 -14.93 -8.10
N GLN A 991 -48.67 -15.50 -7.84
CA GLN A 991 -49.12 -15.82 -6.47
C GLN A 991 -49.95 -17.11 -6.43
N ARG A 992 -49.32 -18.24 -6.10
CA ARG A 992 -49.83 -19.29 -5.18
C ARG A 992 -48.76 -20.37 -4.92
N PRO A 993 -48.75 -21.00 -3.73
CA PRO A 993 -47.65 -21.86 -3.27
C PRO A 993 -47.86 -23.34 -3.59
N VAL A 994 -46.80 -24.14 -3.53
CA VAL A 994 -46.87 -25.62 -3.56
C VAL A 994 -45.96 -26.21 -2.47
N ALA A 995 -46.53 -27.14 -1.69
CA ALA A 995 -45.83 -28.03 -0.75
C ALA A 995 -46.43 -29.46 -0.92
N PRO A 996 -45.96 -30.51 -0.23
CA PRO A 996 -45.03 -31.48 -0.82
C PRO A 996 -45.61 -32.90 -0.99
N GLY A 997 -45.06 -33.72 -1.91
CA GLY A 997 -45.62 -35.06 -2.16
C GLY A 997 -44.76 -36.11 -2.91
N ARG A 998 -44.12 -36.99 -2.14
CA ARG A 998 -43.90 -38.45 -2.35
C ARG A 998 -43.20 -39.02 -3.61
N ARG A 999 -42.04 -39.65 -3.31
CA ARG A 999 -41.44 -40.89 -3.87
C ARG A 999 -42.27 -41.72 -4.89
N ARG A 1000 -41.61 -42.19 -5.96
CA ARG A 1000 -41.71 -43.60 -6.43
C ARG A 1000 -40.42 -44.09 -7.10
N ARG A 1001 -40.25 -45.43 -7.14
CA ARG A 1001 -39.02 -46.15 -7.52
C ARG A 1001 -38.90 -46.35 -9.05
N GLY A 1002 -37.67 -46.38 -9.58
CA GLY A 1002 -37.35 -46.90 -10.92
C GLY A 1002 -35.99 -47.59 -10.95
N ARG A 1003 -35.97 -48.92 -11.11
CA ARG A 1003 -34.73 -49.71 -11.25
C ARG A 1003 -34.18 -49.64 -12.69
N ARG A 1004 -32.86 -49.62 -12.87
CA ARG A 1004 -32.17 -50.33 -13.98
C ARG A 1004 -30.74 -50.73 -13.58
N ARG A 1005 -30.33 -51.95 -13.97
CA ARG A 1005 -29.05 -52.60 -13.64
C ARG A 1005 -28.07 -52.53 -14.82
N ARG A 1006 -26.77 -52.30 -14.57
CA ARG A 1006 -25.60 -52.80 -15.31
C ARG A 1006 -24.44 -52.89 -14.30
N ARG A 1007 -24.10 -54.08 -13.76
CA ARG A 1007 -23.16 -55.12 -14.25
C ARG A 1007 -21.70 -54.66 -14.37
N LEU A 1008 -20.88 -55.16 -13.43
CA LEU A 1008 -19.42 -55.26 -13.45
C LEU A 1008 -18.92 -56.23 -14.54
N PRO A 1009 -17.60 -56.21 -14.80
CA PRO A 1009 -16.85 -57.47 -14.71
C PRO A 1009 -15.54 -57.35 -13.90
N GLU A 1010 -15.19 -58.42 -13.19
CA GLU A 1010 -13.83 -58.69 -12.69
C GLU A 1010 -13.00 -59.41 -13.77
N ARG A 1011 -11.67 -59.24 -13.75
CA ARG A 1011 -10.69 -60.36 -13.77
C ARG A 1011 -9.23 -59.88 -13.71
N LEU A 1012 -8.45 -60.52 -12.84
CA LEU A 1012 -6.98 -60.52 -12.84
C LEU A 1012 -6.43 -61.54 -13.85
N PRO A 1013 -5.13 -61.47 -14.17
CA PRO A 1013 -4.30 -62.66 -13.92
C PRO A 1013 -2.98 -62.38 -13.17
N GLN A 1014 -2.46 -63.41 -12.50
CA GLN A 1014 -1.17 -63.43 -11.79
C GLN A 1014 0.01 -63.79 -12.72
N VAL A 1015 1.23 -63.36 -12.38
CA VAL A 1015 2.50 -63.95 -12.85
C VAL A 1015 3.45 -64.13 -11.65
N ARG A 1016 4.39 -65.09 -11.74
CA ARG A 1016 5.13 -65.73 -10.63
C ARG A 1016 6.41 -65.01 -10.17
N ALA A 1017 6.89 -65.39 -8.97
CA ALA A 1017 8.18 -65.06 -8.34
C ALA A 1017 9.38 -65.86 -8.97
N PRO A 1018 10.67 -65.81 -8.52
CA PRO A 1018 11.15 -65.92 -7.11
C PRO A 1018 12.39 -65.07 -6.69
N GLY A 1019 12.75 -65.09 -5.40
CA GLY A 1019 14.05 -64.61 -4.89
C GLY A 1019 14.12 -64.35 -3.37
N ALA A 1020 14.66 -65.29 -2.60
CA ALA A 1020 15.08 -65.16 -1.18
C ALA A 1020 16.63 -65.28 -1.11
N PRO A 1021 17.38 -65.12 0.03
CA PRO A 1021 17.00 -65.08 1.46
C PRO A 1021 17.53 -63.79 2.20
N GLY A 1022 17.47 -63.59 3.52
CA GLY A 1022 17.36 -64.51 4.65
C GLY A 1022 17.06 -63.85 6.01
N ARG A 1023 17.17 -64.63 7.10
CA ARG A 1023 16.63 -64.33 8.46
C ARG A 1023 17.73 -64.10 9.50
N SER A 1024 17.47 -63.23 10.48
CA SER A 1024 17.82 -63.39 11.91
C SER A 1024 16.85 -62.53 12.75
N ALA A 1025 15.97 -63.12 13.57
CA ALA A 1025 16.17 -63.44 14.98
C ALA A 1025 16.36 -62.18 15.86
N ARG A 1026 15.28 -61.62 16.40
CA ARG A 1026 14.81 -61.80 17.81
C ARG A 1026 15.80 -61.28 18.88
N HIS A 1027 15.46 -60.19 19.58
CA HIS A 1027 15.10 -60.25 21.01
C HIS A 1027 14.51 -58.93 21.57
N ARG A 1028 13.41 -59.06 22.33
CA ARG A 1028 12.98 -58.23 23.48
C ARG A 1028 13.31 -59.05 24.75
N PRO A 1029 13.37 -58.50 25.99
CA PRO A 1029 12.39 -57.59 26.64
C PRO A 1029 13.05 -56.39 27.38
N ALA A 1030 12.35 -55.51 28.11
CA ALA A 1030 10.94 -55.48 28.53
C ALA A 1030 10.30 -54.11 28.26
#